data_AF-A0A2T6CW12-F1
#
_entry.id   AF-A0A2T6CW12-F1
#
_cell.length_a   1.000
_cell.length_b   1.000
_cell.length_c   1.000
_cell.angle_alpha   90.00
_cell.angle_beta   90.00
_cell.angle_gamma   90.00
#
_symmetry.space_group_name_H-M   'P 1'
#
loop_
_entity.id
_entity.type
_entity.pdbx_description
1 polymer ?
#
loop_
_entity_poly.entity_id
_entity_poly.type
_entity_poly.pdbx_seq_one_letter_code
_entity_poly.pdbx_strand_id
1 'polypeptide(L)'
;MTTHSRPDSCSRRPGVRPPQIWRGWLAGLGLALVTATGFAAPAEFWVAPDGNDRADGTREQPLASPGMALRKVRELRRLNDAKVAEGGRIILRGGVYQLAEPLFVRVEDTATAVAPTIFESAVGEQAWLSGGVPVGGWTKAEAVEGLPTAARGQVWVAEAPKLGGRPLALRDLWVKGSRATRARTPNGGEMSQLVGWDRKEQFATIPATLVSGLRGPGALEMVVAQQWEVAFLRVKALTVTGETAKVTFMAPESAREFQHPWPQPILPPEGGGAFHLANAIEFLDAPGEWFQDPANGRIYYWPERGQDPARDEVTVPVLEQLVRVLGTLDRPVEHVYFRNVGFAHSSWLEPNRSGHVPLQAGMPIVEAYGINPPGTPDKKSLENQAWIERIPAAVAVSGARHVGFLRCEFRHTAASALDLVDGVQDALVEGCRFTDVGGNGIQLGSFQEGGVETHVPYAPQDDRVVVARVRIANNVLRDTANVDWGCVAIGSGYAREIAIEHNDIADSSYTGISVGWGWTKTVNASRDNRVHANRIRRVATRLCDIGGVYTLSAQAGTRVTENVVDEIVISRYVDRPNHWFYLYTDEGSSNVTVRDNWCPEDKFLQNANGPGNVWENNGPQVSPEIKRRAGVQAAFKDLVPADPEPRTVDTPRK
;
A
#
# COMPACT_ATOMS: atom_id res chain seq x y z
N MET A 1 17.41 -38.10 59.16
CA MET A 1 17.54 -39.08 60.27
C MET A 1 19.03 -39.26 60.52
N THR A 2 19.56 -38.53 61.50
CA THR A 2 20.08 -39.05 62.81
C THR A 2 21.50 -39.60 62.65
N THR A 3 22.56 -39.20 63.38
CA THR A 3 22.71 -38.60 64.72
C THR A 3 24.22 -38.25 64.90
N HIS A 4 24.60 -37.07 65.41
CA HIS A 4 25.14 -36.80 66.77
C HIS A 4 26.45 -37.57 67.11
N SER A 5 27.50 -36.99 67.69
CA SER A 5 27.54 -36.05 68.82
C SER A 5 28.94 -35.42 69.00
N ARG A 6 28.98 -34.20 69.57
CA ARG A 6 30.13 -33.63 70.30
C ARG A 6 30.08 -34.08 71.77
N PRO A 7 31.15 -33.82 72.54
CA PRO A 7 30.91 -33.22 73.85
C PRO A 7 31.78 -32.00 74.16
N ASP A 8 31.33 -31.31 75.19
CA ASP A 8 31.63 -29.97 75.66
C ASP A 8 32.94 -29.81 76.45
N SER A 9 33.32 -28.53 76.60
CA SER A 9 33.63 -27.82 77.87
C SER A 9 34.88 -26.93 77.74
N CYS A 10 35.14 -25.90 78.55
CA CYS A 10 34.37 -24.87 79.25
C CYS A 10 35.45 -23.93 79.86
N SER A 11 35.11 -22.66 80.05
CA SER A 11 35.68 -21.71 81.06
C SER A 11 36.89 -20.78 80.73
N ARG A 12 36.53 -19.50 80.49
CA ARG A 12 36.84 -18.24 81.22
C ARG A 12 38.31 -17.74 81.46
N ARG A 13 38.63 -16.62 80.76
CA ARG A 13 39.15 -15.28 81.21
C ARG A 13 40.58 -15.15 81.83
N PRO A 14 41.18 -13.93 82.01
CA PRO A 14 41.06 -12.59 81.35
C PRO A 14 42.41 -11.82 81.10
N GLY A 15 42.34 -10.61 80.52
CA GLY A 15 43.38 -9.53 80.59
C GLY A 15 44.39 -9.56 79.44
N VAL A 16 44.72 -8.48 78.71
CA VAL A 16 45.28 -7.18 79.16
C VAL A 16 45.13 -6.15 78.01
N ARG A 17 44.86 -4.87 78.33
CA ARG A 17 45.04 -3.67 77.47
C ARG A 17 46.30 -2.91 77.96
N PRO A 18 46.75 -1.81 77.30
CA PRO A 18 47.13 -1.54 75.90
C PRO A 18 48.62 -1.11 75.84
N PRO A 19 49.15 -0.51 74.74
CA PRO A 19 49.31 0.95 74.82
C PRO A 19 49.14 1.72 73.50
N GLN A 20 49.09 3.03 73.71
CA GLN A 20 48.83 4.15 72.82
C GLN A 20 50.00 4.57 71.91
N ILE A 21 49.62 4.99 70.70
CA ILE A 21 50.01 6.22 69.96
C ILE A 21 51.50 6.44 69.68
N TRP A 22 51.88 6.56 68.40
CA TRP A 22 52.75 7.66 67.91
C TRP A 22 52.37 8.03 66.47
N ARG A 23 52.48 9.33 66.18
CA ARG A 23 51.90 10.10 65.07
C ARG A 23 52.70 9.98 63.77
N GLY A 24 52.01 10.11 62.64
CA GLY A 24 52.62 10.46 61.34
C GLY A 24 51.59 11.12 60.43
N TRP A 25 51.58 12.45 60.40
CA TRP A 25 50.83 13.26 59.44
C TRP A 25 51.67 13.39 58.17
N LEU A 26 51.11 12.96 57.03
CA LEU A 26 51.56 13.37 55.70
C LEU A 26 50.33 13.83 54.91
N ALA A 27 50.28 15.13 54.67
CA ALA A 27 49.30 15.78 53.81
C ALA A 27 49.55 15.37 52.35
N GLY A 28 48.69 14.50 51.82
CA GLY A 28 48.59 14.27 50.38
C GLY A 28 47.61 15.27 49.79
N LEU A 29 48.08 16.15 48.90
CA LEU A 29 47.22 16.89 47.98
C LEU A 29 46.44 15.88 47.14
N GLY A 30 45.18 15.64 47.49
CA GLY A 30 44.23 14.95 46.64
C GLY A 30 43.81 15.88 45.51
N LEU A 31 44.47 15.78 44.36
CA LEU A 31 43.96 16.35 43.12
C LEU A 31 42.68 15.57 42.75
N ALA A 32 41.53 16.10 43.13
CA ALA A 32 40.25 15.58 42.66
C ALA A 32 40.19 15.79 41.15
N LEU A 33 40.48 14.74 40.37
CA LEU A 33 40.09 14.68 38.97
C LEU A 33 38.56 14.73 38.95
N VAL A 34 38.01 15.92 38.71
CA VAL A 34 36.67 16.05 38.16
C VAL A 34 36.75 15.43 36.78
N THR A 35 36.41 14.14 36.66
CA THR A 35 36.11 13.54 35.37
C THR A 35 34.88 14.29 34.87
N ALA A 36 35.11 15.25 33.98
CA ALA A 36 34.06 15.79 33.14
C ALA A 36 33.47 14.59 32.40
N THR A 37 32.32 14.09 32.87
CA THR A 37 31.46 13.23 32.07
C THR A 37 30.98 14.10 30.92
N GLY A 38 31.79 14.17 29.86
CA GLY A 38 31.38 14.77 28.60
C GLY A 38 30.16 14.01 28.15
N PHE A 39 29.00 14.65 28.17
CA PHE A 39 27.83 14.15 27.49
C PHE A 39 28.23 14.01 26.02
N ALA A 40 28.39 12.76 25.55
CA ALA A 40 28.64 12.52 24.15
C ALA A 40 27.45 13.07 23.38
N ALA A 41 27.71 13.92 22.39
CA ALA A 41 26.63 14.46 21.55
C ALA A 41 25.81 13.30 20.97
N PRO A 42 24.47 13.40 20.95
CA PRO A 42 23.61 12.32 20.47
C PRO A 42 23.98 11.96 19.02
N ALA A 43 23.76 10.69 18.63
CA ALA A 43 23.98 10.21 17.28
C ALA A 43 22.97 10.84 16.30
N GLU A 44 23.22 12.08 15.93
CA GLU A 44 22.42 12.88 15.01
C GLU A 44 23.18 13.05 13.69
N PHE A 45 22.54 12.64 12.59
CA PHE A 45 23.08 12.78 11.24
C PHE A 45 22.13 13.58 10.37
N TRP A 46 22.64 14.68 9.82
CA TRP A 46 21.92 15.52 8.87
C TRP A 46 22.16 15.02 7.45
N VAL A 47 21.11 15.02 6.65
CA VAL A 47 21.11 14.64 5.25
C VAL A 47 20.48 15.77 4.44
N ALA A 48 21.02 16.09 3.27
CA ALA A 48 20.50 17.10 2.37
C ALA A 48 20.61 16.64 0.90
N PRO A 49 19.72 17.07 -0.01
CA PRO A 49 19.77 16.67 -1.42
C PRO A 49 21.09 17.04 -2.13
N ASP A 50 21.74 18.11 -1.67
CA ASP A 50 23.04 18.61 -2.14
C ASP A 50 24.22 18.25 -1.20
N GLY A 51 23.98 17.34 -0.24
CA GLY A 51 24.98 16.86 0.71
C GLY A 51 26.05 15.97 0.07
N ASN A 52 26.94 15.41 0.90
CA ASN A 52 28.02 14.54 0.46
C ASN A 52 28.20 13.35 1.40
N ASP A 53 28.10 12.12 0.89
CA ASP A 53 28.24 10.90 1.70
C ASP A 53 29.66 10.67 2.27
N ARG A 54 30.64 11.46 1.84
CA ARG A 54 31.98 11.50 2.44
C ARG A 54 32.09 12.49 3.60
N ALA A 55 31.08 13.33 3.82
CA ALA A 55 31.06 14.30 4.90
C ALA A 55 30.79 13.61 6.26
N ASP A 56 30.96 14.36 7.35
CA ASP A 56 30.73 13.85 8.69
C ASP A 56 29.24 13.65 9.01
N GLY A 57 28.34 14.34 8.30
CA GLY A 57 26.90 14.30 8.53
C GLY A 57 26.45 15.23 9.65
N THR A 58 27.20 16.30 9.89
CA THR A 58 26.76 17.39 10.76
C THR A 58 25.78 18.29 10.01
N ARG A 59 25.11 19.21 10.71
CA ARG A 59 24.18 20.17 10.10
C ARG A 59 24.84 21.02 9.01
N GLU A 60 26.10 21.40 9.20
CA GLU A 60 26.90 22.22 8.28
C GLU A 60 27.54 21.39 7.16
N GLN A 61 27.73 20.08 7.37
CA GLN A 61 28.29 19.14 6.40
C GLN A 61 27.40 17.90 6.29
N PRO A 62 26.19 18.04 5.73
CA PRO A 62 25.22 16.96 5.68
C PRO A 62 25.65 15.85 4.71
N LEU A 63 25.18 14.63 4.99
CA LEU A 63 25.28 13.50 4.07
C LEU A 63 24.35 13.71 2.86
N ALA A 64 24.60 12.99 1.77
CA ALA A 64 23.73 13.03 0.59
C ALA A 64 22.58 12.03 0.72
N SER A 65 22.84 10.84 1.28
CA SER A 65 21.89 9.73 1.29
C SER A 65 21.40 9.34 2.69
N PRO A 66 20.08 9.11 2.86
CA PRO A 66 19.54 8.53 4.09
C PRO A 66 20.15 7.16 4.43
N GLY A 67 20.50 6.37 3.40
CA GLY A 67 21.15 5.07 3.57
C GLY A 67 22.56 5.17 4.18
N MET A 68 23.32 6.22 3.85
CA MET A 68 24.62 6.47 4.48
C MET A 68 24.44 6.89 5.94
N ALA A 69 23.46 7.75 6.24
CA ALA A 69 23.16 8.14 7.63
C ALA A 69 22.80 6.92 8.49
N LEU A 70 21.94 6.04 7.98
CA LEU A 70 21.60 4.78 8.63
C LEU A 70 22.84 3.90 8.86
N ARG A 71 23.73 3.79 7.86
CA ARG A 71 25.00 3.05 8.01
C ARG A 71 25.87 3.63 9.12
N LYS A 72 25.94 4.95 9.28
CA LYS A 72 26.71 5.57 10.37
C LYS A 72 26.09 5.26 11.74
N VAL A 73 24.77 5.33 11.89
CA VAL A 73 24.08 4.90 13.12
C VAL A 73 24.36 3.43 13.42
N ARG A 74 24.28 2.56 12.40
CA ARG A 74 24.59 1.13 12.50
C ARG A 74 26.02 0.89 13.02
N GLU A 75 27.01 1.58 12.47
CA GLU A 75 28.41 1.43 12.91
C GLU A 75 28.63 1.90 14.35
N LEU A 76 27.98 2.99 14.77
CA LEU A 76 28.02 3.44 16.17
C LEU A 76 27.42 2.38 17.10
N ARG A 77 26.29 1.76 16.73
CA ARG A 77 25.69 0.64 17.49
C ARG A 77 26.61 -0.57 17.54
N ARG A 78 27.21 -0.96 16.41
CA ARG A 78 28.16 -2.09 16.34
C ARG A 78 29.37 -1.89 17.25
N LEU A 79 29.83 -0.65 17.39
CA LEU A 79 30.98 -0.28 18.24
C LEU A 79 30.59 0.00 19.70
N ASN A 80 29.31 -0.08 20.05
CA ASN A 80 28.79 0.31 21.35
C ASN A 80 29.22 1.75 21.75
N ASP A 81 29.18 2.66 20.79
CA ASP A 81 29.57 4.05 20.99
C ASP A 81 28.55 4.76 21.91
N ALA A 82 29.04 5.58 22.85
CA ALA A 82 28.18 6.30 23.79
C ALA A 82 27.18 7.26 23.10
N LYS A 83 27.45 7.70 21.87
CA LYS A 83 26.57 8.60 21.11
C LYS A 83 25.20 7.99 20.79
N VAL A 84 25.09 6.67 20.68
CA VAL A 84 23.80 5.99 20.40
C VAL A 84 23.04 5.60 21.67
N ALA A 85 23.49 6.04 22.86
CA ALA A 85 22.84 5.72 24.13
C ALA A 85 21.38 6.21 24.20
N GLU A 86 21.06 7.31 23.51
CA GLU A 86 19.70 7.88 23.40
C GLU A 86 19.05 7.61 22.04
N GLY A 87 19.69 6.79 21.20
CA GLY A 87 19.22 6.44 19.86
C GLY A 87 19.95 7.18 18.73
N GLY A 88 19.47 6.94 17.51
CA GLY A 88 20.00 7.56 16.30
C GLY A 88 18.94 8.44 15.64
N ARG A 89 19.25 9.72 15.42
CA ARG A 89 18.40 10.67 14.70
C ARG A 89 18.97 10.92 13.31
N ILE A 90 18.16 10.72 12.29
CA ILE A 90 18.50 10.98 10.90
C ILE A 90 17.60 12.13 10.45
N ILE A 91 18.16 13.33 10.39
CA ILE A 91 17.46 14.58 10.08
C ILE A 91 17.59 14.87 8.58
N LEU A 92 16.47 14.81 7.87
CA LEU A 92 16.41 15.06 6.43
C LEU A 92 16.04 16.51 6.17
N ARG A 93 16.93 17.30 5.53
CA ARG A 93 16.55 18.62 5.00
C ARG A 93 15.48 18.48 3.92
N GLY A 94 14.69 19.53 3.74
CA GLY A 94 13.63 19.58 2.76
C GLY A 94 14.13 19.40 1.34
N GLY A 95 13.35 18.69 0.53
CA GLY A 95 13.68 18.39 -0.86
C GLY A 95 13.47 16.93 -1.23
N VAL A 96 13.81 16.61 -2.48
CA VAL A 96 13.61 15.28 -3.06
C VAL A 96 14.93 14.50 -3.05
N TYR A 97 14.91 13.34 -2.40
CA TYR A 97 15.97 12.36 -2.37
C TYR A 97 15.64 11.27 -3.39
N GLN A 98 16.19 11.40 -4.60
CA GLN A 98 16.04 10.39 -5.64
C GLN A 98 16.80 9.12 -5.26
N LEU A 99 16.07 8.02 -5.17
CA LEU A 99 16.59 6.71 -4.81
C LEU A 99 16.96 5.94 -6.07
N ALA A 100 18.19 5.44 -6.12
CA ALA A 100 18.64 4.48 -7.15
C ALA A 100 18.36 3.02 -6.74
N GLU A 101 18.19 2.77 -5.45
CA GLU A 101 17.81 1.50 -4.84
C GLU A 101 16.98 1.76 -3.57
N PRO A 102 16.20 0.79 -3.06
CA PRO A 102 15.42 0.97 -1.84
C PRO A 102 16.32 1.30 -0.63
N LEU A 103 15.87 2.19 0.24
CA LEU A 103 16.44 2.35 1.58
C LEU A 103 16.21 1.05 2.37
N PHE A 104 17.26 0.25 2.50
CA PHE A 104 17.18 -1.04 3.18
C PHE A 104 17.55 -0.95 4.67
N VAL A 105 16.52 -0.98 5.52
CA VAL A 105 16.62 -1.16 6.97
C VAL A 105 16.68 -2.66 7.28
N ARG A 106 17.76 -3.09 7.92
CA ARG A 106 18.06 -4.50 8.16
C ARG A 106 18.24 -4.81 9.64
N VAL A 107 18.43 -6.08 9.96
CA VAL A 107 18.59 -6.59 11.33
C VAL A 107 19.67 -5.85 12.13
N GLU A 108 20.78 -5.45 11.51
CA GLU A 108 21.84 -4.70 12.19
C GLU A 108 21.43 -3.27 12.58
N ASP A 109 20.32 -2.76 12.04
CA ASP A 109 19.76 -1.44 12.37
C ASP A 109 18.79 -1.46 13.55
N THR A 110 18.51 -2.65 14.10
CA THR A 110 17.65 -2.82 15.26
C THR A 110 18.11 -1.94 16.42
N ALA A 111 17.14 -1.25 16.99
CA ALA A 111 17.29 -0.30 18.07
C ALA A 111 16.55 -0.78 19.32
N THR A 112 16.46 0.05 20.36
CA THR A 112 15.71 -0.28 21.58
C THR A 112 14.67 0.79 21.87
N ALA A 113 13.70 0.50 22.74
CA ALA A 113 12.67 1.46 23.14
C ALA A 113 13.25 2.78 23.70
N VAL A 114 14.38 2.71 24.42
CA VAL A 114 15.05 3.88 25.00
C VAL A 114 16.04 4.56 24.05
N ALA A 115 16.44 3.87 22.98
CA ALA A 115 17.42 4.35 22.01
C ALA A 115 17.01 4.01 20.57
N PRO A 116 15.84 4.50 20.10
CA PRO A 116 15.28 4.17 18.79
C PRO A 116 16.13 4.74 17.64
N THR A 117 15.87 4.29 16.41
CA THR A 117 16.35 4.98 15.19
C THR A 117 15.18 5.73 14.57
N ILE A 118 15.32 7.05 14.37
CA ILE A 118 14.27 7.93 13.87
C ILE A 118 14.74 8.64 12.62
N PHE A 119 14.06 8.42 11.51
CA PHE A 119 14.13 9.26 10.31
C PHE A 119 13.09 10.36 10.44
N GLU A 120 13.51 11.62 10.32
CA GLU A 120 12.57 12.75 10.40
C GLU A 120 12.97 13.89 9.47
N SER A 121 11.98 14.54 8.87
CA SER A 121 12.25 15.81 8.19
C SER A 121 12.67 16.88 9.20
N ALA A 122 13.58 17.76 8.79
CA ALA A 122 13.95 18.93 9.58
C ALA A 122 12.71 19.79 9.90
N VAL A 123 12.73 20.45 11.05
CA VAL A 123 11.57 21.23 11.55
C VAL A 123 11.13 22.27 10.52
N GLY A 124 9.85 22.21 10.13
CA GLY A 124 9.27 23.13 9.14
C GLY A 124 9.62 22.81 7.68
N GLU A 125 10.36 21.73 7.44
CA GLU A 125 10.76 21.26 6.11
C GLU A 125 10.08 19.92 5.79
N GLN A 126 10.05 19.55 4.51
CA GLN A 126 9.49 18.29 4.03
C GLN A 126 10.50 17.56 3.14
N ALA A 127 10.98 16.41 3.60
CA ALA A 127 11.81 15.49 2.83
C ALA A 127 10.94 14.46 2.08
N TRP A 128 11.33 14.15 0.84
CA TRP A 128 10.67 13.20 -0.04
C TRP A 128 11.66 12.12 -0.47
N LEU A 129 11.44 10.87 -0.06
CA LEU A 129 12.12 9.72 -0.65
C LEU A 129 11.38 9.37 -1.94
N SER A 130 12.07 9.46 -3.08
CA SER A 130 11.42 9.27 -4.37
C SER A 130 12.11 8.23 -5.25
N GLY A 131 11.32 7.33 -5.83
CA GLY A 131 11.76 6.36 -6.83
C GLY A 131 11.63 6.86 -8.26
N GLY A 132 11.28 8.15 -8.43
CA GLY A 132 11.01 8.79 -9.70
C GLY A 132 12.24 9.45 -10.31
N VAL A 133 12.25 9.50 -11.64
CA VAL A 133 13.26 10.20 -12.44
C VAL A 133 12.60 11.36 -13.19
N PRO A 134 13.15 12.58 -13.10
CA PRO A 134 12.66 13.71 -13.86
C PRO A 134 12.98 13.53 -15.35
N VAL A 135 12.02 13.86 -16.20
CA VAL A 135 12.15 13.84 -17.66
C VAL A 135 12.27 15.28 -18.14
N GLY A 136 13.44 15.65 -18.66
CA GLY A 136 13.70 16.94 -19.27
C GLY A 136 13.79 16.87 -20.79
N GLY A 137 14.19 17.98 -21.41
CA GLY A 137 14.46 18.02 -22.87
C GLY A 137 13.20 17.97 -23.74
N TRP A 138 12.04 18.34 -23.18
CA TRP A 138 10.78 18.37 -23.92
C TRP A 138 10.81 19.41 -25.04
N THR A 139 10.43 18.97 -26.25
CA THR A 139 10.21 19.85 -27.41
C THR A 139 8.84 19.57 -28.01
N LYS A 140 8.28 20.52 -28.77
CA LYS A 140 7.05 20.25 -29.53
C LYS A 140 7.29 19.10 -30.50
N ALA A 141 6.38 18.14 -30.51
CA ALA A 141 6.44 17.01 -31.42
C ALA A 141 6.14 17.48 -32.85
N GLU A 142 6.98 17.07 -33.80
CA GLU A 142 6.77 17.33 -35.23
C GLU A 142 5.76 16.34 -35.81
N ALA A 143 5.91 15.96 -37.09
CA ALA A 143 5.06 14.94 -37.71
C ALA A 143 5.28 13.58 -37.03
N VAL A 144 4.35 13.18 -36.16
CA VAL A 144 4.32 11.85 -35.52
C VAL A 144 3.34 10.96 -36.26
N GLU A 145 3.83 9.82 -36.74
CA GLU A 145 3.01 8.85 -37.46
C GLU A 145 1.99 8.17 -36.53
N GLY A 146 0.73 8.08 -36.98
CA GLY A 146 -0.39 7.55 -36.19
C GLY A 146 -1.02 8.55 -35.22
N LEU A 147 -0.43 9.74 -35.04
CA LEU A 147 -1.00 10.75 -34.14
C LEU A 147 -2.32 11.33 -34.70
N PRO A 148 -3.40 11.34 -33.90
CA PRO A 148 -4.69 11.89 -34.29
C PRO A 148 -4.62 13.36 -34.73
N THR A 149 -5.47 13.75 -35.68
CA THR A 149 -5.48 15.11 -36.23
C THR A 149 -5.67 16.18 -35.14
N ALA A 150 -6.49 15.89 -34.12
CA ALA A 150 -6.74 16.81 -33.01
C ALA A 150 -5.48 17.13 -32.18
N ALA A 151 -4.53 16.18 -32.11
CA ALA A 151 -3.32 16.28 -31.30
C ALA A 151 -2.13 16.93 -32.01
N ARG A 152 -2.20 17.09 -33.34
CA ARG A 152 -1.11 17.67 -34.14
C ARG A 152 -0.81 19.11 -33.71
N GLY A 153 0.46 19.38 -33.40
CA GLY A 153 0.92 20.67 -32.87
C GLY A 153 0.69 20.89 -31.37
N GLN A 154 -0.07 20.01 -30.71
CA GLN A 154 -0.34 20.10 -29.27
C GLN A 154 0.65 19.29 -28.45
N VAL A 155 1.05 18.13 -28.97
CA VAL A 155 1.91 17.16 -28.30
C VAL A 155 3.36 17.63 -28.17
N TRP A 156 3.97 17.29 -27.04
CA TRP A 156 5.39 17.41 -26.75
C TRP A 156 6.04 16.04 -26.72
N VAL A 157 7.34 15.98 -26.99
CA VAL A 157 8.13 14.76 -27.00
C VAL A 157 9.42 14.95 -26.21
N ALA A 158 9.83 13.91 -25.48
CA ALA A 158 11.13 13.80 -24.82
C ALA A 158 11.68 12.37 -24.96
N GLU A 159 12.99 12.21 -24.74
CA GLU A 159 13.61 10.90 -24.63
C GLU A 159 13.19 10.23 -23.31
N ALA A 160 12.82 8.95 -23.37
CA ALA A 160 12.52 8.17 -22.18
C ALA A 160 13.78 7.97 -21.35
N PRO A 161 13.70 8.06 -20.00
CA PRO A 161 14.82 7.74 -19.14
C PRO A 161 15.38 6.34 -19.41
N LYS A 162 16.70 6.21 -19.28
CA LYS A 162 17.42 4.95 -19.53
C LYS A 162 17.99 4.41 -18.22
N LEU A 163 17.86 3.10 -18.02
CA LEU A 163 18.53 2.37 -16.94
C LEU A 163 19.49 1.36 -17.57
N GLY A 164 20.78 1.44 -17.20
CA GLY A 164 21.82 0.61 -17.81
C GLY A 164 21.93 0.76 -19.33
N GLY A 165 21.63 1.95 -19.87
CA GLY A 165 21.64 2.25 -21.31
C GLY A 165 20.40 1.81 -22.09
N ARG A 166 19.41 1.19 -21.45
CA ARG A 166 18.15 0.75 -22.10
C ARG A 166 16.99 1.67 -21.70
N PRO A 167 16.12 2.06 -22.64
CA PRO A 167 14.89 2.78 -22.30
C PRO A 167 14.06 2.02 -21.27
N LEU A 168 13.59 2.72 -20.24
CA LEU A 168 12.71 2.16 -19.22
C LEU A 168 11.30 2.02 -19.78
N ALA A 169 10.66 0.87 -19.59
CA ALA A 169 9.23 0.72 -19.83
C ALA A 169 8.45 1.45 -18.73
N LEU A 170 7.44 2.23 -19.11
CA LEU A 170 6.69 3.09 -18.20
C LEU A 170 5.22 2.68 -18.17
N ARG A 171 4.56 2.92 -17.03
CA ARG A 171 3.10 2.81 -16.88
C ARG A 171 2.45 4.08 -16.34
N ASP A 172 3.25 4.96 -15.75
CA ASP A 172 2.79 6.19 -15.12
C ASP A 172 3.73 7.36 -15.44
N LEU A 173 3.14 8.55 -15.43
CA LEU A 173 3.82 9.82 -15.64
C LEU A 173 3.07 10.88 -14.83
N TRP A 174 3.80 11.70 -14.07
CA TRP A 174 3.25 12.86 -13.35
C TRP A 174 3.77 14.15 -13.93
N VAL A 175 2.89 15.14 -14.09
CA VAL A 175 3.24 16.50 -14.50
C VAL A 175 2.75 17.49 -13.45
N LYS A 176 3.67 18.21 -12.84
CA LYS A 176 3.39 19.17 -11.77
C LYS A 176 2.60 18.55 -10.59
N GLY A 177 2.88 17.29 -10.28
CA GLY A 177 2.22 16.51 -9.24
C GLY A 177 0.87 15.89 -9.64
N SER A 178 0.36 16.11 -10.86
CA SER A 178 -0.85 15.46 -11.36
C SER A 178 -0.50 14.24 -12.19
N ARG A 179 -1.15 13.09 -11.94
CA ARG A 179 -0.99 11.88 -12.76
C ARG A 179 -1.57 12.13 -14.16
N ALA A 180 -0.77 11.92 -15.19
CA ALA A 180 -1.19 11.98 -16.57
C ALA A 180 -1.88 10.67 -16.99
N THR A 181 -2.84 10.77 -17.89
CA THR A 181 -3.62 9.61 -18.37
C THR A 181 -2.82 8.86 -19.44
N ARG A 182 -2.60 7.57 -19.27
CA ARG A 182 -2.06 6.75 -20.37
C ARG A 182 -3.09 6.75 -21.50
N ALA A 183 -2.69 7.18 -22.70
CA ALA A 183 -3.59 7.41 -23.84
C ALA A 183 -4.53 6.22 -24.05
N ARG A 184 -5.83 6.48 -24.05
CA ARG A 184 -6.87 5.43 -24.00
C ARG A 184 -8.07 5.79 -24.85
N THR A 185 -8.82 4.78 -25.27
CA THR A 185 -10.14 4.98 -25.87
C THR A 185 -11.18 4.09 -25.19
N PRO A 186 -12.37 4.63 -24.87
CA PRO A 186 -12.73 6.05 -24.91
C PRO A 186 -11.94 6.88 -23.88
N ASN A 187 -11.95 8.21 -23.99
CA ASN A 187 -11.19 9.10 -23.09
C ASN A 187 -11.81 9.22 -21.69
N GLY A 188 -11.07 9.80 -20.75
CA GLY A 188 -11.60 10.22 -19.45
C GLY A 188 -11.99 9.05 -18.54
N GLY A 189 -13.22 9.05 -18.01
CA GLY A 189 -13.76 7.96 -17.19
C GLY A 189 -14.64 6.96 -17.96
N GLU A 190 -14.79 7.15 -19.27
CA GLU A 190 -15.74 6.44 -20.13
C GLU A 190 -15.26 5.02 -20.48
N MET A 191 -16.18 4.07 -20.65
CA MET A 191 -15.86 2.68 -21.03
C MET A 191 -16.76 2.21 -22.19
N SER A 192 -16.21 1.33 -23.03
CA SER A 192 -16.91 0.59 -24.07
C SER A 192 -17.51 -0.72 -23.53
N GLN A 193 -18.35 -1.37 -24.33
CA GLN A 193 -19.03 -2.62 -23.97
C GLN A 193 -18.53 -3.78 -24.82
N LEU A 194 -18.19 -4.90 -24.19
CA LEU A 194 -17.85 -6.15 -24.87
C LEU A 194 -19.05 -6.65 -25.69
N VAL A 195 -18.78 -7.20 -26.86
CA VAL A 195 -19.78 -7.88 -27.71
C VAL A 195 -19.80 -9.38 -27.41
N GLY A 196 -18.65 -9.95 -27.05
CA GLY A 196 -18.53 -11.37 -26.75
C GLY A 196 -17.28 -11.70 -25.95
N TRP A 197 -17.35 -12.83 -25.25
CA TRP A 197 -16.28 -13.34 -24.40
C TRP A 197 -16.25 -14.86 -24.51
N ASP A 198 -15.26 -15.39 -25.23
CA ASP A 198 -15.13 -16.83 -25.46
C ASP A 198 -14.02 -17.41 -24.58
N ARG A 199 -14.44 -18.09 -23.50
CA ARG A 199 -13.53 -18.73 -22.54
C ARG A 199 -12.80 -19.94 -23.10
N LYS A 200 -13.42 -20.65 -24.03
CA LYS A 200 -12.85 -21.88 -24.57
C LYS A 200 -11.73 -21.55 -25.56
N GLU A 201 -11.99 -20.61 -26.46
CA GLU A 201 -11.07 -20.20 -27.52
C GLU A 201 -10.20 -18.99 -27.11
N GLN A 202 -10.38 -18.47 -25.89
CA GLN A 202 -9.59 -17.42 -25.24
C GLN A 202 -9.53 -16.10 -26.03
N PHE A 203 -10.69 -15.54 -26.35
CA PHE A 203 -10.74 -14.25 -27.02
C PHE A 203 -11.94 -13.40 -26.59
N ALA A 204 -11.78 -12.09 -26.74
CA ALA A 204 -12.86 -11.11 -26.64
C ALA A 204 -13.34 -10.69 -28.03
N THR A 205 -14.61 -10.32 -28.14
CA THR A 205 -15.17 -9.66 -29.33
C THR A 205 -15.57 -8.25 -28.95
N ILE A 206 -15.11 -7.26 -29.72
CA ILE A 206 -15.36 -5.83 -29.50
C ILE A 206 -15.90 -5.15 -30.77
N PRO A 207 -16.50 -3.95 -30.69
CA PRO A 207 -16.84 -3.18 -31.89
C PRO A 207 -15.59 -2.86 -32.73
N ALA A 208 -15.66 -3.08 -34.04
CA ALA A 208 -14.54 -2.84 -34.96
C ALA A 208 -14.13 -1.35 -35.04
N THR A 209 -15.07 -0.44 -34.75
CA THR A 209 -14.84 1.01 -34.76
C THR A 209 -13.76 1.46 -33.77
N LEU A 210 -13.52 0.70 -32.71
CA LEU A 210 -12.48 1.00 -31.71
C LEU A 210 -11.06 0.70 -32.20
N VAL A 211 -10.92 -0.10 -33.27
CA VAL A 211 -9.62 -0.60 -33.75
C VAL A 211 -9.37 -0.36 -35.24
N SER A 212 -10.35 0.20 -35.98
CA SER A 212 -10.27 0.39 -37.44
C SER A 212 -9.17 1.36 -37.89
N GLY A 213 -8.69 2.23 -37.00
CA GLY A 213 -7.58 3.15 -37.25
C GLY A 213 -6.21 2.70 -36.74
N LEU A 214 -6.12 1.53 -36.07
CA LEU A 214 -4.88 1.06 -35.49
C LEU A 214 -3.97 0.43 -36.56
N ARG A 215 -2.68 0.72 -36.50
CA ARG A 215 -1.67 0.10 -37.38
C ARG A 215 -1.33 -1.34 -36.99
N GLY A 216 -1.69 -1.75 -35.78
CA GLY A 216 -1.46 -3.09 -35.25
C GLY A 216 -1.66 -3.14 -33.74
N PRO A 217 -1.48 -4.32 -33.11
CA PRO A 217 -1.65 -4.47 -31.66
C PRO A 217 -0.53 -3.78 -30.86
N GLY A 218 0.69 -3.63 -31.39
CA GLY A 218 1.77 -2.89 -30.71
C GLY A 218 1.94 -3.28 -29.23
N ALA A 219 1.86 -2.29 -28.34
CA ALA A 219 1.82 -2.46 -26.90
C ALA A 219 0.43 -2.19 -26.30
N LEU A 220 -0.63 -2.35 -27.11
CA LEU A 220 -2.03 -2.14 -26.73
C LEU A 220 -2.41 -3.04 -25.54
N GLU A 221 -3.15 -2.47 -24.62
CA GLU A 221 -3.66 -3.14 -23.43
C GLU A 221 -5.16 -2.94 -23.35
N MET A 222 -5.90 -4.00 -23.00
CA MET A 222 -7.32 -3.92 -22.69
C MET A 222 -7.49 -4.00 -21.19
N VAL A 223 -8.18 -3.02 -20.60
CA VAL A 223 -8.56 -3.04 -19.20
C VAL A 223 -10.04 -3.40 -19.12
N VAL A 224 -10.35 -4.56 -18.55
CA VAL A 224 -11.71 -5.11 -18.47
C VAL A 224 -12.20 -5.03 -17.02
N ALA A 225 -13.33 -4.38 -16.78
CA ALA A 225 -14.02 -4.45 -15.50
C ALA A 225 -14.82 -5.75 -15.43
N GLN A 226 -14.58 -6.51 -14.36
CA GLN A 226 -15.19 -7.81 -14.11
C GLN A 226 -15.64 -7.90 -12.66
N GLN A 227 -16.90 -7.54 -12.43
CA GLN A 227 -17.52 -7.58 -11.10
C GLN A 227 -16.77 -6.68 -10.10
N TRP A 228 -16.01 -7.27 -9.18
CA TRP A 228 -15.25 -6.57 -8.14
C TRP A 228 -13.78 -6.32 -8.50
N GLU A 229 -13.34 -6.64 -9.72
CA GLU A 229 -11.94 -6.45 -10.16
C GLU A 229 -11.83 -5.81 -11.54
N VAL A 230 -10.60 -5.41 -11.89
CA VAL A 230 -10.19 -5.13 -13.26
C VAL A 230 -9.06 -6.06 -13.70
N ALA A 231 -9.11 -6.54 -14.94
CA ALA A 231 -8.02 -7.26 -15.57
C ALA A 231 -7.27 -6.35 -16.57
N PHE A 232 -5.93 -6.37 -16.54
CA PHE A 232 -5.07 -5.74 -17.53
C PHE A 232 -4.54 -6.80 -18.50
N LEU A 233 -5.08 -6.81 -19.72
CA LEU A 233 -4.82 -7.85 -20.70
C LEU A 233 -4.06 -7.29 -21.89
N ARG A 234 -2.82 -7.74 -22.10
CA ARG A 234 -2.01 -7.24 -23.23
C ARG A 234 -2.49 -7.87 -24.51
N VAL A 235 -2.75 -7.05 -25.52
CA VAL A 235 -3.32 -7.51 -26.78
C VAL A 235 -2.24 -8.16 -27.63
N LYS A 236 -2.47 -9.41 -28.03
CA LYS A 236 -1.59 -10.18 -28.92
C LYS A 236 -1.94 -9.96 -30.39
N ALA A 237 -3.23 -10.05 -30.73
CA ALA A 237 -3.68 -9.90 -32.11
C ALA A 237 -5.12 -9.39 -32.18
N LEU A 238 -5.39 -8.65 -33.26
CA LEU A 238 -6.69 -8.11 -33.63
C LEU A 238 -7.10 -8.66 -35.00
N THR A 239 -8.35 -9.07 -35.16
CA THR A 239 -8.89 -9.52 -36.45
C THR A 239 -10.28 -8.95 -36.66
N VAL A 240 -10.41 -8.00 -37.58
CA VAL A 240 -11.66 -7.33 -37.90
C VAL A 240 -12.50 -8.22 -38.83
N THR A 241 -13.75 -8.49 -38.44
CA THR A 241 -14.74 -9.24 -39.23
C THR A 241 -16.06 -8.46 -39.23
N GLY A 242 -16.34 -7.78 -40.34
CA GLY A 242 -17.53 -6.92 -40.45
C GLY A 242 -17.50 -5.78 -39.42
N GLU A 243 -18.52 -5.70 -38.57
CA GLU A 243 -18.69 -4.64 -37.55
C GLU A 243 -17.99 -4.95 -36.22
N THR A 244 -17.35 -6.12 -36.10
CA THR A 244 -16.68 -6.55 -34.87
C THR A 244 -15.20 -6.86 -35.10
N ALA A 245 -14.43 -6.89 -34.01
CA ALA A 245 -13.05 -7.34 -34.01
C ALA A 245 -12.85 -8.41 -32.93
N LYS A 246 -12.19 -9.50 -33.30
CA LYS A 246 -11.68 -10.51 -32.36
C LYS A 246 -10.36 -10.02 -31.78
N VAL A 247 -10.24 -10.07 -30.45
CA VAL A 247 -9.06 -9.68 -29.67
C VAL A 247 -8.54 -10.91 -28.93
N THR A 248 -7.27 -11.24 -29.15
CA THR A 248 -6.57 -12.29 -28.39
C THR A 248 -5.48 -11.67 -27.54
N PHE A 249 -5.08 -12.35 -26.47
CA PHE A 249 -4.19 -11.78 -25.45
C PHE A 249 -2.88 -12.53 -25.33
N MET A 250 -1.87 -11.88 -24.75
CA MET A 250 -0.56 -12.47 -24.53
C MET A 250 -0.61 -13.49 -23.38
N ALA A 251 0.40 -14.36 -23.34
CA ALA A 251 0.66 -15.21 -22.18
C ALA A 251 1.54 -14.45 -21.17
N PRO A 252 1.40 -14.71 -19.86
CA PRO A 252 0.58 -15.75 -19.25
C PRO A 252 -0.89 -15.36 -18.97
N GLU A 253 -1.26 -14.08 -19.05
CA GLU A 253 -2.58 -13.58 -18.62
C GLU A 253 -3.75 -14.18 -19.38
N SER A 254 -3.60 -14.49 -20.67
CA SER A 254 -4.68 -15.13 -21.44
C SER A 254 -5.14 -16.44 -20.79
N ALA A 255 -4.20 -17.29 -20.34
CA ALA A 255 -4.58 -18.55 -19.71
C ALA A 255 -5.29 -18.29 -18.36
N ARG A 256 -4.72 -17.40 -17.54
CA ARG A 256 -5.27 -17.04 -16.21
C ARG A 256 -6.68 -16.48 -16.32
N GLU A 257 -6.87 -15.49 -17.19
CA GLU A 257 -8.12 -14.78 -17.40
C GLU A 257 -9.25 -15.69 -17.87
N PHE A 258 -9.02 -16.56 -18.84
CA PHE A 258 -10.13 -17.37 -19.38
C PHE A 258 -10.41 -18.65 -18.58
N GLN A 259 -9.44 -19.13 -17.79
CA GLN A 259 -9.59 -20.35 -16.98
C GLN A 259 -10.18 -20.08 -15.59
N HIS A 260 -9.86 -18.94 -14.97
CA HIS A 260 -10.41 -18.63 -13.66
C HIS A 260 -11.93 -18.47 -13.72
N PRO A 261 -12.69 -19.00 -12.74
CA PRO A 261 -14.13 -18.89 -12.72
C PRO A 261 -14.63 -17.59 -12.07
N TRP A 262 -13.82 -16.97 -11.20
CA TRP A 262 -14.20 -15.78 -10.44
C TRP A 262 -13.02 -14.82 -10.27
N PRO A 263 -13.23 -13.51 -10.47
CA PRO A 263 -14.37 -12.91 -11.17
C PRO A 263 -14.35 -13.20 -12.68
N GLN A 264 -15.44 -12.89 -13.38
CA GLN A 264 -15.51 -12.95 -14.86
C GLN A 264 -16.38 -11.79 -15.37
N PRO A 265 -16.12 -11.25 -16.57
CA PRO A 265 -16.97 -10.23 -17.14
C PRO A 265 -18.38 -10.77 -17.40
N ILE A 266 -19.39 -9.99 -17.01
CA ILE A 266 -20.80 -10.30 -17.30
C ILE A 266 -21.20 -9.50 -18.55
N LEU A 267 -21.63 -10.21 -19.59
CA LEU A 267 -22.01 -9.60 -20.88
C LEU A 267 -23.44 -9.01 -20.85
N PRO A 268 -23.76 -8.09 -21.77
CA PRO A 268 -25.13 -7.62 -21.95
C PRO A 268 -26.09 -8.75 -22.41
N PRO A 269 -27.39 -8.70 -22.05
CA PRO A 269 -28.07 -7.63 -21.29
C PRO A 269 -27.94 -7.76 -19.76
N GLU A 270 -27.42 -8.85 -19.22
CA GLU A 270 -27.37 -9.13 -17.77
C GLU A 270 -26.32 -8.31 -17.04
N GLY A 271 -25.28 -7.84 -17.74
CA GLY A 271 -24.20 -7.05 -17.16
C GLY A 271 -23.49 -6.16 -18.17
N GLY A 272 -22.56 -5.37 -17.62
CA GLY A 272 -21.99 -4.20 -18.29
C GLY A 272 -20.61 -4.40 -18.92
N GLY A 273 -20.14 -5.65 -19.13
CA GLY A 273 -18.89 -6.07 -19.81
C GLY A 273 -17.93 -4.94 -20.22
N ALA A 274 -17.52 -4.12 -19.25
CA ALA A 274 -17.04 -2.78 -19.56
C ALA A 274 -15.55 -2.87 -19.76
N PHE A 275 -15.05 -2.22 -20.80
CA PHE A 275 -13.61 -2.18 -21.03
C PHE A 275 -13.16 -0.86 -21.64
N HIS A 276 -11.86 -0.66 -21.63
CA HIS A 276 -11.23 0.31 -22.51
C HIS A 276 -9.93 -0.24 -23.08
N LEU A 277 -9.48 0.37 -24.16
CA LEU A 277 -8.17 0.10 -24.75
C LEU A 277 -7.22 1.23 -24.37
N ALA A 278 -5.97 0.91 -24.09
CA ALA A 278 -4.95 1.88 -23.71
C ALA A 278 -3.62 1.59 -24.41
N ASN A 279 -2.74 2.59 -24.40
CA ASN A 279 -1.36 2.51 -24.85
C ASN A 279 -1.16 2.40 -26.36
N ALA A 280 -1.85 3.25 -27.11
CA ALA A 280 -1.60 3.47 -28.54
C ALA A 280 -1.45 4.98 -28.82
N ILE A 281 -0.55 5.34 -29.73
CA ILE A 281 -0.37 6.75 -30.15
C ILE A 281 -1.63 7.27 -30.85
N GLU A 282 -2.37 6.38 -31.51
CA GLU A 282 -3.66 6.63 -32.15
C GLU A 282 -4.75 7.03 -31.15
N PHE A 283 -4.55 6.80 -29.85
CA PHE A 283 -5.46 7.23 -28.79
C PHE A 283 -5.00 8.50 -28.07
N LEU A 284 -3.85 9.07 -28.43
CA LEU A 284 -3.39 10.33 -27.83
C LEU A 284 -4.15 11.49 -28.49
N ASP A 285 -5.36 11.79 -28.00
CA ASP A 285 -6.27 12.76 -28.61
C ASP A 285 -6.95 13.74 -27.65
N ALA A 286 -6.61 13.68 -26.35
CA ALA A 286 -7.05 14.66 -25.35
C ALA A 286 -5.90 15.26 -24.51
N PRO A 287 -6.06 16.50 -24.00
CA PRO A 287 -5.14 17.05 -23.00
C PRO A 287 -5.04 16.16 -21.75
N GLY A 288 -3.84 16.06 -21.19
CA GLY A 288 -3.53 15.21 -20.05
C GLY A 288 -3.11 13.79 -20.43
N GLU A 289 -3.24 13.39 -21.70
CA GLU A 289 -2.84 12.06 -22.16
C GLU A 289 -1.37 11.96 -22.56
N TRP A 290 -0.78 10.79 -22.35
CA TRP A 290 0.59 10.47 -22.77
C TRP A 290 0.71 9.08 -23.39
N PHE A 291 1.73 8.89 -24.21
CA PHE A 291 2.09 7.60 -24.83
C PHE A 291 3.60 7.41 -24.81
N GLN A 292 4.06 6.20 -24.53
CA GLN A 292 5.46 5.82 -24.73
C GLN A 292 5.61 5.05 -26.05
N ASP A 293 6.56 5.49 -26.87
CA ASP A 293 7.08 4.72 -28.00
C ASP A 293 8.33 3.95 -27.55
N PRO A 294 8.19 2.67 -27.16
CA PRO A 294 9.31 1.87 -26.69
C PRO A 294 10.31 1.55 -27.80
N ALA A 295 9.90 1.53 -29.07
CA ALA A 295 10.79 1.19 -30.19
C ALA A 295 11.84 2.29 -30.42
N ASN A 296 11.42 3.55 -30.30
CA ASN A 296 12.31 4.71 -30.46
C ASN A 296 12.77 5.32 -29.12
N GLY A 297 12.30 4.79 -27.99
CA GLY A 297 12.66 5.27 -26.65
C GLY A 297 12.17 6.68 -26.36
N ARG A 298 10.94 7.02 -26.79
CA ARG A 298 10.36 8.37 -26.65
C ARG A 298 9.08 8.37 -25.83
N ILE A 299 8.81 9.50 -25.19
CA ILE A 299 7.56 9.78 -24.49
C ILE A 299 6.89 10.96 -25.19
N TYR A 300 5.61 10.81 -25.51
CA TYR A 300 4.75 11.83 -26.09
C TYR A 300 3.71 12.24 -25.06
N TYR A 301 3.48 13.54 -24.90
CA TYR A 301 2.53 14.07 -23.93
C TYR A 301 1.73 15.25 -24.51
N TRP A 302 0.41 15.23 -24.34
CA TRP A 302 -0.43 16.40 -24.56
C TRP A 302 -0.67 17.10 -23.21
N PRO A 303 -0.09 18.30 -22.97
CA PRO A 303 -0.25 19.00 -21.70
C PRO A 303 -1.67 19.49 -21.45
N GLU A 304 -2.11 19.42 -20.19
CA GLU A 304 -3.31 20.10 -19.75
C GLU A 304 -3.16 21.63 -19.83
N ARG A 305 -4.29 22.34 -19.76
CA ARG A 305 -4.29 23.80 -19.78
C ARG A 305 -3.48 24.35 -18.60
N GLY A 306 -2.45 25.14 -18.91
CA GLY A 306 -1.60 25.79 -17.91
C GLY A 306 -0.37 24.97 -17.51
N GLN A 307 -0.14 23.81 -18.14
CA GLN A 307 1.12 23.08 -18.05
C GLN A 307 2.04 23.43 -19.23
N ASP A 308 3.35 23.42 -18.97
CA ASP A 308 4.43 23.60 -19.94
C ASP A 308 5.53 22.57 -19.64
N PRO A 309 5.59 21.43 -20.36
CA PRO A 309 6.56 20.37 -20.11
C PRO A 309 8.03 20.81 -20.22
N ALA A 310 8.32 21.93 -20.90
CA ALA A 310 9.68 22.46 -20.97
C ALA A 310 10.14 23.14 -19.67
N ARG A 311 9.20 23.45 -18.76
CA ARG A 311 9.45 24.19 -17.51
C ARG A 311 8.96 23.46 -16.27
N ASP A 312 7.87 22.71 -16.39
CA ASP A 312 7.25 21.99 -15.30
C ASP A 312 8.01 20.71 -14.95
N GLU A 313 7.86 20.27 -13.71
CA GLU A 313 8.35 18.97 -13.26
C GLU A 313 7.54 17.87 -13.94
N VAL A 314 8.21 17.06 -14.76
CA VAL A 314 7.66 15.81 -15.31
C VAL A 314 8.45 14.64 -14.73
N THR A 315 7.78 13.74 -14.02
CA THR A 315 8.44 12.64 -13.28
C THR A 315 7.83 11.30 -13.68
N VAL A 316 8.68 10.29 -13.92
CA VAL A 316 8.27 8.91 -14.19
C VAL A 316 8.82 7.97 -13.12
N PRO A 317 8.06 6.98 -12.64
CA PRO A 317 8.50 6.12 -11.54
C PRO A 317 9.37 4.96 -12.05
N VAL A 318 10.44 4.64 -11.32
CA VAL A 318 11.39 3.58 -11.71
C VAL A 318 11.50 2.49 -10.66
N LEU A 319 11.56 2.85 -9.37
CA LEU A 319 11.67 1.87 -8.28
C LEU A 319 10.30 1.45 -7.76
N GLU A 320 10.05 0.16 -7.63
CA GLU A 320 8.81 -0.34 -7.01
C GLU A 320 8.78 -0.14 -5.49
N GLN A 321 9.94 -0.33 -4.84
CA GLN A 321 10.10 -0.15 -3.38
C GLN A 321 11.05 1.01 -3.09
N LEU A 322 10.63 1.92 -2.23
CA LEU A 322 11.40 3.06 -1.74
C LEU A 322 12.07 2.75 -0.41
N VAL A 323 11.35 2.05 0.48
CA VAL A 323 11.89 1.57 1.75
C VAL A 323 11.56 0.09 1.91
N ARG A 324 12.57 -0.68 2.30
CA ARG A 324 12.43 -2.08 2.67
C ARG A 324 12.93 -2.27 4.09
N VAL A 325 12.02 -2.63 4.99
CA VAL A 325 12.34 -3.05 6.36
C VAL A 325 12.25 -4.57 6.39
N LEU A 326 13.39 -5.24 6.55
CA LEU A 326 13.43 -6.70 6.50
C LEU A 326 14.27 -7.26 7.65
N GLY A 327 13.60 -7.95 8.56
CA GLY A 327 14.20 -8.85 9.52
C GLY A 327 13.87 -10.31 9.21
N THR A 328 14.15 -11.19 10.17
CA THR A 328 13.67 -12.57 10.17
C THR A 328 12.84 -12.81 11.42
N LEU A 329 12.08 -13.91 11.48
CA LEU A 329 11.31 -14.27 12.68
C LEU A 329 12.19 -14.46 13.93
N ASP A 330 13.45 -14.85 13.73
CA ASP A 330 14.43 -15.03 14.81
C ASP A 330 15.22 -13.75 15.13
N ARG A 331 15.32 -12.84 14.17
CA ARG A 331 16.04 -11.57 14.30
C ARG A 331 15.22 -10.44 13.66
N PRO A 332 14.14 -10.00 14.31
CA PRO A 332 13.32 -8.94 13.77
C PRO A 332 14.06 -7.61 13.76
N VAL A 333 13.66 -6.71 12.85
CA VAL A 333 14.02 -5.30 12.94
C VAL A 333 13.17 -4.64 14.02
N GLU A 334 13.78 -3.97 15.01
CA GLU A 334 13.02 -3.31 16.08
C GLU A 334 13.31 -1.82 16.27
N HIS A 335 12.29 -1.07 16.69
CA HIS A 335 12.40 0.34 17.13
C HIS A 335 12.93 1.32 16.08
N VAL A 336 12.48 1.16 14.84
CA VAL A 336 12.77 2.09 13.72
C VAL A 336 11.50 2.84 13.33
N TYR A 337 11.60 4.17 13.26
CA TYR A 337 10.45 5.04 13.00
C TYR A 337 10.73 6.06 11.90
N PHE A 338 9.71 6.34 11.09
CA PHE A 338 9.68 7.45 10.14
C PHE A 338 8.69 8.51 10.65
N ARG A 339 9.12 9.77 10.71
CA ARG A 339 8.32 10.89 11.20
C ARG A 339 8.32 12.05 10.22
N ASN A 340 7.15 12.48 9.74
CA ASN A 340 7.05 13.59 8.79
C ASN A 340 7.88 13.37 7.51
N VAL A 341 7.98 12.12 7.02
CA VAL A 341 8.72 11.77 5.80
C VAL A 341 7.73 11.48 4.68
N GLY A 342 8.03 12.00 3.48
CA GLY A 342 7.26 11.75 2.26
C GLY A 342 7.84 10.59 1.46
N PHE A 343 6.97 9.79 0.85
CA PHE A 343 7.28 8.66 -0.04
C PHE A 343 6.55 8.86 -1.36
N ALA A 344 7.27 8.94 -2.49
CA ALA A 344 6.65 9.24 -3.78
C ALA A 344 7.29 8.57 -5.00
N HIS A 345 6.47 8.43 -6.06
CA HIS A 345 6.89 7.95 -7.38
C HIS A 345 7.44 6.53 -7.35
N SER A 346 6.73 5.61 -6.67
CA SER A 346 7.02 4.18 -6.80
C SER A 346 6.37 3.59 -8.05
N SER A 347 7.04 2.65 -8.70
CA SER A 347 6.63 2.01 -9.95
C SER A 347 5.92 0.67 -9.71
N TRP A 348 5.34 0.13 -10.77
CA TRP A 348 4.81 -1.23 -10.82
C TRP A 348 4.80 -1.69 -12.27
N LEU A 349 5.73 -2.59 -12.65
CA LEU A 349 5.91 -2.95 -14.06
C LEU A 349 5.47 -4.38 -14.39
N GLU A 350 5.05 -5.15 -13.40
CA GLU A 350 4.57 -6.52 -13.62
C GLU A 350 3.43 -6.61 -14.64
N PRO A 351 2.44 -5.67 -14.68
CA PRO A 351 1.42 -5.69 -15.72
C PRO A 351 1.95 -5.60 -17.16
N ASN A 352 3.09 -4.92 -17.37
CA ASN A 352 3.72 -4.88 -18.70
C ASN A 352 4.30 -6.24 -19.10
N ARG A 353 4.68 -7.07 -18.12
CA ARG A 353 5.39 -8.35 -18.32
C ARG A 353 4.47 -9.55 -18.37
N SER A 354 3.40 -9.53 -17.57
CA SER A 354 2.57 -10.71 -17.35
C SER A 354 1.06 -10.44 -17.39
N GLY A 355 0.65 -9.23 -17.78
CA GLY A 355 -0.71 -8.74 -17.54
C GLY A 355 -1.02 -8.64 -16.04
N HIS A 356 -2.28 -8.40 -15.71
CA HIS A 356 -2.78 -8.39 -14.33
C HIS A 356 -4.17 -9.01 -14.31
N VAL A 357 -4.35 -10.11 -13.58
CA VAL A 357 -5.63 -10.81 -13.43
C VAL A 357 -5.82 -11.09 -11.95
N PRO A 358 -6.41 -10.15 -11.19
CA PRO A 358 -6.58 -10.31 -9.75
C PRO A 358 -7.81 -11.13 -9.36
N LEU A 359 -7.73 -11.81 -8.21
CA LEU A 359 -8.86 -12.51 -7.60
C LEU A 359 -9.75 -11.57 -6.79
N GLN A 360 -9.13 -10.81 -5.89
CA GLN A 360 -9.77 -9.79 -5.04
C GLN A 360 -8.68 -8.89 -4.41
N ALA A 361 -9.02 -7.63 -4.09
CA ALA A 361 -8.14 -6.65 -3.45
C ALA A 361 -6.83 -6.39 -4.24
N GLY A 362 -6.87 -6.59 -5.56
CA GLY A 362 -5.73 -6.47 -6.45
C GLY A 362 -4.72 -7.62 -6.36
N MET A 363 -5.00 -8.72 -5.65
CA MET A 363 -4.05 -9.85 -5.52
C MET A 363 -4.05 -10.71 -6.80
N PRO A 364 -2.97 -10.70 -7.61
CA PRO A 364 -2.94 -11.38 -8.91
C PRO A 364 -2.99 -12.89 -8.80
N ILE A 365 -3.75 -13.52 -9.69
CA ILE A 365 -3.84 -14.96 -9.84
C ILE A 365 -2.56 -15.49 -10.50
N VAL A 366 -1.95 -16.47 -9.85
CA VAL A 366 -0.90 -17.31 -10.43
C VAL A 366 -1.53 -18.38 -11.31
N GLU A 367 -2.53 -19.07 -10.74
CA GLU A 367 -3.32 -20.13 -11.35
C GLU A 367 -4.70 -20.18 -10.69
N ALA A 368 -5.76 -20.34 -11.47
CA ALA A 368 -7.10 -20.60 -10.95
C ALA A 368 -7.97 -21.35 -11.97
N TYR A 369 -8.84 -22.24 -11.49
CA TYR A 369 -9.72 -23.06 -12.32
C TYR A 369 -10.93 -23.58 -11.54
N GLY A 370 -11.99 -23.95 -12.26
CA GLY A 370 -13.15 -24.64 -11.69
C GLY A 370 -12.85 -26.12 -11.41
N ILE A 371 -13.45 -26.68 -10.35
CA ILE A 371 -13.31 -28.09 -9.95
C ILE A 371 -14.65 -28.82 -9.98
N ASN A 372 -14.63 -30.09 -10.41
CA ASN A 372 -15.79 -30.98 -10.42
C ASN A 372 -15.33 -32.42 -10.10
N PRO A 373 -15.83 -33.07 -9.03
CA PRO A 373 -16.82 -32.57 -8.07
C PRO A 373 -16.31 -31.37 -7.24
N PRO A 374 -17.19 -30.50 -6.72
CA PRO A 374 -16.79 -29.41 -5.85
C PRO A 374 -16.24 -29.92 -4.51
N GLY A 375 -15.36 -29.12 -3.93
CA GLY A 375 -15.04 -29.13 -2.53
C GLY A 375 -13.58 -29.42 -2.18
N THR A 376 -13.19 -28.95 -1.00
CA THR A 376 -11.99 -29.36 -0.26
C THR A 376 -12.41 -30.06 1.04
N PRO A 377 -11.49 -30.69 1.80
CA PRO A 377 -11.81 -31.23 3.12
C PRO A 377 -12.53 -30.24 4.05
N ASP A 378 -12.15 -28.95 3.98
CA ASP A 378 -12.71 -27.88 4.82
C ASP A 378 -13.98 -27.25 4.24
N LYS A 379 -14.13 -27.21 2.90
CA LYS A 379 -15.23 -26.52 2.23
C LYS A 379 -15.80 -27.37 1.09
N LYS A 380 -16.79 -28.21 1.39
CA LYS A 380 -17.42 -29.13 0.42
C LYS A 380 -18.13 -28.44 -0.76
N SER A 381 -18.49 -27.17 -0.61
CA SER A 381 -19.18 -26.39 -1.66
C SER A 381 -18.23 -25.58 -2.54
N LEU A 382 -16.91 -25.62 -2.30
CA LEU A 382 -15.96 -24.84 -3.07
C LEU A 382 -15.92 -25.36 -4.52
N GLU A 383 -16.21 -24.49 -5.48
CA GLU A 383 -16.30 -24.87 -6.90
C GLU A 383 -15.05 -24.47 -7.72
N ASN A 384 -14.05 -23.87 -7.08
CA ASN A 384 -12.82 -23.43 -7.73
C ASN A 384 -11.59 -23.62 -6.83
N GLN A 385 -10.41 -23.56 -7.43
CA GLN A 385 -9.15 -23.38 -6.73
C GLN A 385 -8.44 -22.16 -7.28
N ALA A 386 -7.72 -21.45 -6.42
CA ALA A 386 -6.90 -20.32 -6.82
C ALA A 386 -5.62 -20.21 -5.97
N TRP A 387 -4.54 -19.83 -6.63
CA TRP A 387 -3.28 -19.41 -6.02
C TRP A 387 -3.00 -17.98 -6.45
N ILE A 388 -2.55 -17.17 -5.49
CA ILE A 388 -2.33 -15.74 -5.72
C ILE A 388 -0.91 -15.31 -5.35
N GLU A 389 -0.54 -14.16 -5.89
CA GLU A 389 0.63 -13.38 -5.55
C GLU A 389 0.20 -12.06 -4.90
N ARG A 390 1.19 -11.27 -4.45
CA ARG A 390 0.99 -10.01 -3.74
C ARG A 390 1.54 -8.85 -4.54
N ILE A 391 0.75 -7.81 -4.76
CA ILE A 391 1.21 -6.59 -5.45
C ILE A 391 2.26 -5.84 -4.61
N PRO A 392 3.24 -5.17 -5.25
CA PRO A 392 4.28 -4.45 -4.52
C PRO A 392 3.73 -3.20 -3.83
N ALA A 393 4.52 -2.67 -2.88
CA ALA A 393 4.24 -1.42 -2.20
C ALA A 393 5.46 -0.50 -2.14
N ALA A 394 5.23 0.83 -2.12
CA ALA A 394 6.30 1.82 -1.99
C ALA A 394 7.14 1.61 -0.71
N VAL A 395 6.51 1.18 0.39
CA VAL A 395 7.19 0.77 1.62
C VAL A 395 6.71 -0.62 2.02
N ALA A 396 7.66 -1.54 2.21
CA ALA A 396 7.37 -2.90 2.65
C ALA A 396 8.11 -3.25 3.95
N VAL A 397 7.39 -3.86 4.89
CA VAL A 397 7.89 -4.26 6.21
C VAL A 397 7.62 -5.75 6.42
N SER A 398 8.67 -6.51 6.73
CA SER A 398 8.58 -7.94 7.06
C SER A 398 9.55 -8.29 8.20
N GLY A 399 9.11 -9.14 9.13
CA GLY A 399 9.88 -9.57 10.29
C GLY A 399 10.35 -8.40 11.15
N ALA A 400 9.41 -7.60 11.67
CA ALA A 400 9.73 -6.38 12.42
C ALA A 400 8.86 -6.21 13.67
N ARG A 401 9.37 -5.52 14.69
CA ARG A 401 8.63 -5.22 15.93
C ARG A 401 8.78 -3.77 16.34
N HIS A 402 7.77 -3.15 16.92
CA HIS A 402 7.88 -1.77 17.41
C HIS A 402 8.38 -0.79 16.34
N VAL A 403 7.88 -0.91 15.12
CA VAL A 403 8.19 0.00 14.00
C VAL A 403 7.02 0.93 13.75
N GLY A 404 7.27 2.08 13.13
CA GLY A 404 6.13 2.96 12.82
C GLY A 404 6.38 4.10 11.87
N PHE A 405 5.25 4.61 11.38
CA PHE A 405 5.14 5.73 10.45
C PHE A 405 4.22 6.76 11.11
N LEU A 406 4.76 7.92 11.42
CA LEU A 406 4.02 8.98 12.12
C LEU A 406 4.02 10.24 11.29
N ARG A 407 2.83 10.74 10.95
CA ARG A 407 2.69 11.96 10.14
C ARG A 407 3.43 11.91 8.80
N CYS A 408 3.57 10.70 8.22
CA CYS A 408 4.18 10.52 6.90
C CYS A 408 3.19 10.80 5.77
N GLU A 409 3.69 11.06 4.57
CA GLU A 409 2.88 11.23 3.36
C GLU A 409 3.29 10.20 2.31
N PHE A 410 2.32 9.45 1.79
CA PHE A 410 2.50 8.51 0.69
C PHE A 410 1.70 9.05 -0.50
N ARG A 411 2.38 9.32 -1.61
CA ARG A 411 1.68 9.81 -2.80
C ARG A 411 2.33 9.40 -4.10
N HIS A 412 1.57 9.48 -5.19
CA HIS A 412 2.08 9.21 -6.54
C HIS A 412 2.70 7.81 -6.63
N THR A 413 1.97 6.79 -6.15
CA THR A 413 2.44 5.39 -6.18
C THR A 413 1.70 4.63 -7.28
N ALA A 414 2.40 3.81 -8.07
CA ALA A 414 1.79 3.04 -9.15
C ALA A 414 1.01 1.81 -8.65
N ALA A 415 1.43 1.22 -7.53
CA ALA A 415 0.74 0.13 -6.83
C ALA A 415 0.43 0.56 -5.38
N SER A 416 0.59 -0.35 -4.42
CA SER A 416 0.28 -0.08 -3.02
C SER A 416 1.24 0.93 -2.39
N ALA A 417 0.79 1.66 -1.36
CA ALA A 417 1.63 2.64 -0.67
C ALA A 417 2.42 2.03 0.49
N LEU A 418 1.74 1.36 1.43
CA LEU A 418 2.37 0.71 2.59
C LEU A 418 1.93 -0.74 2.73
N ASP A 419 2.90 -1.63 2.95
CA ASP A 419 2.68 -3.05 3.16
C ASP A 419 3.35 -3.55 4.44
N LEU A 420 2.56 -4.12 5.35
CA LEU A 420 3.02 -4.87 6.51
C LEU A 420 2.82 -6.37 6.22
N VAL A 421 3.83 -6.97 5.61
CA VAL A 421 3.73 -8.24 4.88
C VAL A 421 3.50 -9.41 5.84
N ASP A 422 4.53 -9.79 6.59
CA ASP A 422 4.57 -10.95 7.46
C ASP A 422 5.48 -10.70 8.67
N GLY A 423 5.20 -11.37 9.78
CA GLY A 423 6.03 -11.30 10.98
C GLY A 423 6.14 -9.91 11.63
N VAL A 424 5.24 -8.99 11.28
CA VAL A 424 5.20 -7.63 11.82
C VAL A 424 4.37 -7.61 13.10
N GLN A 425 4.95 -7.12 14.20
CA GLN A 425 4.26 -7.00 15.49
C GLN A 425 4.40 -5.60 16.11
N ASP A 426 3.40 -5.15 16.84
CA ASP A 426 3.46 -3.89 17.62
C ASP A 426 3.80 -2.67 16.75
N ALA A 427 3.24 -2.60 15.55
CA ALA A 427 3.50 -1.52 14.59
C ALA A 427 2.46 -0.40 14.68
N LEU A 428 2.89 0.84 14.40
CA LEU A 428 2.04 2.03 14.44
C LEU A 428 2.08 2.78 13.11
N VAL A 429 0.90 3.01 12.52
CA VAL A 429 0.70 3.89 11.37
C VAL A 429 -0.28 4.97 11.80
N GLU A 430 0.23 6.14 12.18
CA GLU A 430 -0.59 7.18 12.80
C GLU A 430 -0.42 8.56 12.16
N GLY A 431 -1.55 9.22 11.89
CA GLY A 431 -1.54 10.58 11.37
C GLY A 431 -0.96 10.71 9.97
N CYS A 432 -0.91 9.64 9.18
CA CYS A 432 -0.34 9.65 7.83
C CYS A 432 -1.37 10.06 6.77
N ARG A 433 -0.88 10.55 5.63
CA ARG A 433 -1.68 10.86 4.43
C ARG A 433 -1.35 9.90 3.30
N PHE A 434 -2.37 9.40 2.62
CA PHE A 434 -2.26 8.56 1.44
C PHE A 434 -3.07 9.21 0.33
N THR A 435 -2.43 9.62 -0.76
CA THR A 435 -3.10 10.36 -1.84
C THR A 435 -2.54 9.96 -3.20
N ASP A 436 -3.39 9.72 -4.20
CA ASP A 436 -2.95 9.29 -5.53
C ASP A 436 -2.14 7.98 -5.45
N VAL A 437 -2.85 6.93 -5.04
CA VAL A 437 -2.31 5.57 -4.86
C VAL A 437 -2.96 4.65 -5.88
N GLY A 438 -2.15 4.03 -6.72
CA GLY A 438 -2.61 3.18 -7.82
C GLY A 438 -3.26 1.87 -7.36
N GLY A 439 -2.76 1.27 -6.28
CA GLY A 439 -3.29 0.05 -5.66
C GLY A 439 -3.84 0.27 -4.26
N ASN A 440 -3.52 -0.63 -3.32
CA ASN A 440 -3.99 -0.54 -1.94
C ASN A 440 -3.32 0.65 -1.20
N GLY A 441 -4.09 1.42 -0.44
CA GLY A 441 -3.52 2.46 0.43
C GLY A 441 -2.58 1.84 1.48
N ILE A 442 -3.15 0.96 2.29
CA ILE A 442 -2.41 0.11 3.23
C ILE A 442 -2.84 -1.33 3.01
N GLN A 443 -1.90 -2.25 2.86
CA GLN A 443 -2.15 -3.69 2.89
C GLN A 443 -1.38 -4.35 4.04
N LEU A 444 -1.95 -5.35 4.70
CA LEU A 444 -1.28 -6.04 5.79
C LEU A 444 -1.76 -7.48 6.00
N GLY A 445 -0.88 -8.30 6.57
CA GLY A 445 -1.17 -9.71 6.86
C GLY A 445 -1.18 -10.57 5.60
N SER A 446 -1.33 -11.89 5.80
CA SER A 446 -1.28 -12.87 4.72
C SER A 446 -2.58 -12.88 3.93
N PHE A 447 -2.50 -12.83 2.61
CA PHE A 447 -3.58 -13.16 1.68
C PHE A 447 -3.42 -14.61 1.16
N GLN A 448 -2.68 -15.47 1.86
CA GLN A 448 -2.29 -16.81 1.40
C GLN A 448 -1.41 -16.79 0.13
N GLU A 449 -0.68 -15.71 -0.12
CA GLU A 449 0.38 -15.68 -1.11
C GLU A 449 1.50 -16.68 -0.77
N GLY A 450 2.18 -17.22 -1.77
CA GLY A 450 3.34 -18.11 -1.56
C GLY A 450 3.08 -19.61 -1.74
N GLY A 451 2.05 -19.97 -2.51
CA GLY A 451 1.87 -21.33 -3.04
C GLY A 451 0.89 -22.22 -2.28
N VAL A 452 0.14 -21.66 -1.32
CA VAL A 452 -1.01 -22.33 -0.70
C VAL A 452 -2.29 -21.90 -1.42
N GLU A 453 -3.21 -22.84 -1.60
CA GLU A 453 -4.51 -22.56 -2.21
C GLU A 453 -5.28 -21.57 -1.30
N THR A 454 -5.76 -20.47 -1.89
CA THR A 454 -6.14 -19.28 -1.11
C THR A 454 -7.40 -19.45 -0.26
N HIS A 455 -8.24 -20.46 -0.52
CA HIS A 455 -9.45 -20.75 0.25
C HIS A 455 -9.16 -21.70 1.44
N VAL A 456 -7.96 -22.26 1.52
CA VAL A 456 -7.52 -23.04 2.69
C VAL A 456 -7.39 -22.10 3.90
N PRO A 457 -7.88 -22.49 5.10
CA PRO A 457 -7.73 -21.67 6.29
C PRO A 457 -6.26 -21.43 6.65
N TYR A 458 -5.86 -20.17 6.79
CA TYR A 458 -4.50 -19.83 7.22
C TYR A 458 -4.32 -20.03 8.72
N ALA A 459 -3.64 -21.11 9.09
CA ALA A 459 -3.29 -21.43 10.47
C ALA A 459 -1.82 -21.92 10.52
N PRO A 460 -0.84 -21.01 10.39
CA PRO A 460 0.57 -21.38 10.38
C PRO A 460 0.98 -22.03 11.70
N GLN A 461 1.92 -22.98 11.66
CA GLN A 461 2.46 -23.59 12.87
C GLN A 461 3.30 -22.60 13.69
N ASP A 462 4.03 -21.72 13.03
CA ASP A 462 4.80 -20.65 13.68
C ASP A 462 3.99 -19.36 13.69
N ASP A 463 3.27 -19.15 14.79
CA ASP A 463 2.45 -17.97 15.05
C ASP A 463 3.20 -16.63 14.92
N ARG A 464 4.54 -16.62 14.95
CA ARG A 464 5.34 -15.40 14.80
C ARG A 464 5.20 -14.77 13.43
N VAL A 465 4.86 -15.55 12.40
CA VAL A 465 4.65 -15.05 11.03
C VAL A 465 3.37 -14.23 10.87
N VAL A 466 2.40 -14.41 11.77
CA VAL A 466 1.13 -13.70 11.72
C VAL A 466 1.34 -12.24 12.13
N VAL A 467 0.91 -11.31 11.28
CA VAL A 467 0.91 -9.88 11.60
C VAL A 467 -0.04 -9.63 12.78
N ALA A 468 0.46 -8.97 13.83
CA ALA A 468 -0.28 -8.81 15.07
C ALA A 468 -0.07 -7.46 15.76
N ARG A 469 -1.07 -6.99 16.52
CA ARG A 469 -0.97 -5.77 17.35
C ARG A 469 -0.53 -4.54 16.55
N VAL A 470 -1.10 -4.39 15.36
CA VAL A 470 -0.87 -3.21 14.51
C VAL A 470 -1.98 -2.20 14.75
N ARG A 471 -1.61 -0.94 14.94
CA ARG A 471 -2.56 0.18 15.04
C ARG A 471 -2.42 1.09 13.82
N ILE A 472 -3.52 1.22 13.08
CA ILE A 472 -3.68 2.11 11.93
C ILE A 472 -4.70 3.17 12.34
N ALA A 473 -4.21 4.33 12.79
CA ALA A 473 -5.06 5.34 13.42
C ALA A 473 -4.89 6.76 12.88
N ASN A 474 -5.98 7.52 12.86
CA ASN A 474 -5.95 8.96 12.53
C ASN A 474 -5.33 9.28 11.15
N ASN A 475 -5.39 8.35 10.21
CA ASN A 475 -4.86 8.55 8.86
C ASN A 475 -5.91 9.16 7.94
N VAL A 476 -5.47 9.85 6.90
CA VAL A 476 -6.31 10.41 5.84
C VAL A 476 -5.95 9.72 4.52
N LEU A 477 -6.90 9.00 3.95
CA LEU A 477 -6.75 8.30 2.66
C LEU A 477 -7.68 8.95 1.63
N ARG A 478 -7.12 9.35 0.48
CA ARG A 478 -7.83 9.96 -0.66
C ARG A 478 -7.33 9.34 -1.96
N ASP A 479 -8.20 9.16 -2.94
CA ASP A 479 -7.81 8.76 -4.30
C ASP A 479 -6.91 7.51 -4.29
N THR A 480 -7.41 6.45 -3.63
CA THR A 480 -6.77 5.13 -3.57
C THR A 480 -7.39 4.20 -4.61
N ALA A 481 -6.63 3.19 -5.04
CA ALA A 481 -7.04 2.26 -6.09
C ALA A 481 -7.33 2.97 -7.43
N ASN A 482 -6.58 4.03 -7.76
CA ASN A 482 -6.86 4.85 -8.96
C ASN A 482 -6.29 4.26 -10.27
N VAL A 483 -5.54 3.15 -10.19
CA VAL A 483 -5.06 2.35 -11.33
C VAL A 483 -5.71 0.96 -11.33
N ASP A 484 -5.48 0.18 -10.27
CA ASP A 484 -6.14 -1.11 -10.05
C ASP A 484 -7.40 -0.89 -9.21
N TRP A 485 -8.56 -0.93 -9.86
CA TRP A 485 -9.81 -0.51 -9.27
C TRP A 485 -10.36 -1.47 -8.20
N GLY A 486 -9.94 -2.74 -8.18
CA GLY A 486 -10.38 -3.71 -7.17
C GLY A 486 -9.58 -3.68 -5.87
N CYS A 487 -8.51 -2.88 -5.82
CA CYS A 487 -7.81 -2.57 -4.57
C CYS A 487 -8.69 -1.77 -3.58
N VAL A 488 -8.28 -1.76 -2.31
CA VAL A 488 -9.00 -1.12 -1.20
C VAL A 488 -8.16 -0.04 -0.53
N ALA A 489 -8.80 0.88 0.21
CA ALA A 489 -8.04 1.90 0.93
C ALA A 489 -7.22 1.28 2.07
N ILE A 490 -7.82 0.36 2.85
CA ILE A 490 -7.12 -0.46 3.85
C ILE A 490 -7.54 -1.93 3.71
N GLY A 491 -6.60 -2.81 3.39
CA GLY A 491 -6.81 -4.24 3.24
C GLY A 491 -6.01 -5.05 4.25
N SER A 492 -6.70 -5.72 5.18
CA SER A 492 -6.10 -6.67 6.11
C SER A 492 -6.49 -8.08 5.71
N GLY A 493 -5.53 -8.91 5.31
CA GLY A 493 -5.75 -10.34 5.10
C GLY A 493 -5.91 -11.08 6.43
N TYR A 494 -5.26 -12.24 6.57
CA TYR A 494 -5.12 -12.93 7.84
C TYR A 494 -4.14 -12.20 8.76
N ALA A 495 -4.70 -11.58 9.80
CA ALA A 495 -3.98 -10.86 10.85
C ALA A 495 -4.83 -10.86 12.14
N ARG A 496 -4.20 -10.56 13.28
CA ARG A 496 -4.88 -10.56 14.59
C ARG A 496 -4.56 -9.35 15.44
N GLU A 497 -5.46 -9.00 16.34
CA GLU A 497 -5.28 -7.87 17.26
C GLU A 497 -5.00 -6.56 16.50
N ILE A 498 -5.57 -6.40 15.31
CA ILE A 498 -5.40 -5.20 14.48
C ILE A 498 -6.41 -4.15 14.89
N ALA A 499 -5.97 -2.91 15.08
CA ALA A 499 -6.84 -1.76 15.33
C ALA A 499 -6.79 -0.77 14.15
N ILE A 500 -7.84 -0.76 13.33
CA ILE A 500 -8.07 0.22 12.27
C ILE A 500 -9.09 1.23 12.79
N GLU A 501 -8.62 2.38 13.27
CA GLU A 501 -9.49 3.30 14.01
C GLU A 501 -9.31 4.78 13.70
N HIS A 502 -10.41 5.55 13.73
CA HIS A 502 -10.36 7.00 13.53
C HIS A 502 -9.69 7.43 12.21
N ASN A 503 -9.75 6.63 11.16
CA ASN A 503 -9.26 7.03 9.83
C ASN A 503 -10.36 7.76 9.05
N ASP A 504 -9.98 8.70 8.20
CA ASP A 504 -10.86 9.37 7.25
C ASP A 504 -10.51 8.89 5.83
N ILE A 505 -11.41 8.14 5.20
CA ILE A 505 -11.25 7.49 3.90
C ILE A 505 -12.24 8.11 2.93
N ALA A 506 -11.75 8.59 1.79
CA ALA A 506 -12.61 9.07 0.71
C ALA A 506 -12.05 8.76 -0.67
N ASP A 507 -12.91 8.75 -1.68
CA ASP A 507 -12.51 8.68 -3.09
C ASP A 507 -11.72 7.41 -3.41
N SER A 508 -12.25 6.23 -3.04
CA SER A 508 -11.66 4.92 -3.37
C SER A 508 -12.46 4.22 -4.46
N SER A 509 -11.80 3.47 -5.34
CA SER A 509 -12.44 2.79 -6.48
C SER A 509 -13.41 1.68 -6.08
N TYR A 510 -13.13 0.98 -4.99
CA TYR A 510 -13.91 -0.19 -4.52
C TYR A 510 -14.23 -0.06 -3.02
N THR A 511 -13.82 -1.00 -2.18
CA THR A 511 -14.12 -1.05 -0.73
C THR A 511 -13.23 -0.09 0.07
N GLY A 512 -13.80 0.49 1.13
CA GLY A 512 -13.05 1.34 2.07
C GLY A 512 -12.08 0.52 2.93
N ILE A 513 -12.63 -0.37 3.76
CA ILE A 513 -11.85 -1.24 4.65
C ILE A 513 -12.26 -2.69 4.43
N SER A 514 -11.31 -3.56 4.09
CA SER A 514 -11.50 -5.01 3.97
C SER A 514 -10.69 -5.74 5.05
N VAL A 515 -11.33 -6.65 5.81
CA VAL A 515 -10.66 -7.40 6.90
C VAL A 515 -10.98 -8.90 6.85
N GLY A 516 -9.93 -9.72 6.81
CA GLY A 516 -9.99 -11.16 6.71
C GLY A 516 -9.82 -11.65 5.28
N TRP A 517 -9.63 -12.96 5.11
CA TRP A 517 -9.37 -13.59 3.82
C TRP A 517 -9.75 -15.06 3.79
N GLY A 518 -9.88 -15.66 2.60
CA GLY A 518 -9.97 -17.11 2.38
C GLY A 518 -11.36 -17.75 2.45
N TRP A 519 -12.44 -16.96 2.48
CA TRP A 519 -13.82 -17.43 2.31
C TRP A 519 -14.19 -18.69 3.12
N THR A 520 -13.81 -18.75 4.40
CA THR A 520 -13.90 -19.95 5.24
C THR A 520 -14.48 -19.72 6.62
N LYS A 521 -15.37 -20.62 7.05
CA LYS A 521 -15.96 -20.63 8.41
C LYS A 521 -15.03 -21.29 9.43
N THR A 522 -13.95 -21.92 8.97
CA THR A 522 -13.00 -22.62 9.83
C THR A 522 -12.16 -21.62 10.61
N VAL A 523 -11.96 -21.91 11.89
CA VAL A 523 -11.08 -21.12 12.77
C VAL A 523 -9.67 -21.08 12.16
N ASN A 524 -9.10 -19.89 12.13
CA ASN A 524 -7.83 -19.58 11.49
C ASN A 524 -7.05 -18.57 12.35
N ALA A 525 -5.98 -17.99 11.81
CA ALA A 525 -5.12 -17.05 12.53
C ALA A 525 -5.82 -15.74 12.92
N SER A 526 -6.89 -15.34 12.22
CA SER A 526 -7.58 -14.06 12.46
C SER A 526 -8.42 -14.07 13.73
N ARG A 527 -8.16 -13.09 14.60
CA ARG A 527 -8.91 -12.87 15.84
C ARG A 527 -8.67 -11.48 16.41
N ASP A 528 -9.60 -11.02 17.24
CA ASP A 528 -9.50 -9.81 18.04
C ASP A 528 -9.20 -8.53 17.22
N ASN A 529 -9.65 -8.50 15.96
CA ASN A 529 -9.49 -7.34 15.09
C ASN A 529 -10.56 -6.29 15.42
N ARG A 530 -10.25 -5.01 15.19
CA ARG A 530 -11.14 -3.89 15.49
C ARG A 530 -11.12 -2.88 14.35
N VAL A 531 -12.27 -2.69 13.72
CA VAL A 531 -12.55 -1.62 12.75
C VAL A 531 -13.47 -0.62 13.43
N HIS A 532 -12.92 0.50 13.90
CA HIS A 532 -13.62 1.36 14.84
C HIS A 532 -13.60 2.85 14.51
N ALA A 533 -14.76 3.50 14.53
CA ALA A 533 -14.88 4.95 14.41
C ALA A 533 -14.16 5.53 13.18
N ASN A 534 -14.08 4.79 12.08
CA ASN A 534 -13.59 5.30 10.80
C ASN A 534 -14.71 6.09 10.11
N ARG A 535 -14.35 7.12 9.34
CA ARG A 535 -15.26 7.83 8.44
C ARG A 535 -14.93 7.44 7.01
N ILE A 536 -15.91 6.91 6.29
CA ILE A 536 -15.77 6.37 4.95
C ILE A 536 -16.83 7.01 4.05
N ARG A 537 -16.40 7.56 2.91
CA ARG A 537 -17.28 8.28 1.97
C ARG A 537 -16.78 8.16 0.55
N ARG A 538 -17.64 8.34 -0.45
CA ARG A 538 -17.29 8.27 -1.88
C ARG A 538 -16.38 7.09 -2.20
N VAL A 539 -16.75 5.92 -1.70
CA VAL A 539 -16.14 4.65 -2.11
C VAL A 539 -17.00 3.99 -3.19
N ALA A 540 -16.52 2.89 -3.78
CA ALA A 540 -17.14 2.20 -4.91
C ALA A 540 -17.16 2.99 -6.24
N THR A 541 -16.33 4.03 -6.35
CA THR A 541 -16.39 4.98 -7.48
C THR A 541 -16.22 4.36 -8.87
N ARG A 542 -15.72 3.12 -8.95
CA ARG A 542 -15.51 2.37 -10.19
C ARG A 542 -16.22 1.02 -10.26
N LEU A 543 -16.33 0.28 -9.15
CA LEU A 543 -16.79 -1.11 -9.11
C LEU A 543 -17.97 -1.32 -8.13
N CYS A 544 -18.69 -2.44 -8.26
CA CYS A 544 -19.74 -2.88 -7.33
C CYS A 544 -19.30 -4.11 -6.52
N ASP A 545 -20.23 -4.77 -5.82
CA ASP A 545 -19.96 -5.88 -4.90
C ASP A 545 -19.13 -5.46 -3.68
N ILE A 546 -19.50 -4.31 -3.12
CA ILE A 546 -18.67 -3.59 -2.14
C ILE A 546 -19.30 -3.56 -0.75
N GLY A 547 -18.45 -3.41 0.27
CA GLY A 547 -18.82 -2.87 1.58
C GLY A 547 -18.05 -1.58 1.84
N GLY A 548 -18.65 -0.56 2.48
CA GLY A 548 -17.87 0.51 3.09
C GLY A 548 -16.87 -0.08 4.09
N VAL A 549 -17.35 -0.98 4.95
CA VAL A 549 -16.56 -1.97 5.67
C VAL A 549 -16.98 -3.38 5.23
N TYR A 550 -15.99 -4.20 4.88
CA TYR A 550 -16.15 -5.56 4.37
C TYR A 550 -15.35 -6.56 5.21
N THR A 551 -15.90 -7.76 5.45
CA THR A 551 -15.18 -8.83 6.16
C THR A 551 -15.25 -10.18 5.48
N LEU A 552 -14.21 -11.01 5.66
CA LEU A 552 -14.17 -12.40 5.24
C LEU A 552 -13.76 -13.34 6.39
N SER A 553 -14.24 -14.59 6.32
CA SER A 553 -13.81 -15.70 7.17
C SER A 553 -14.04 -15.57 8.67
N ALA A 554 -13.84 -16.66 9.41
CA ALA A 554 -14.01 -16.66 10.86
C ALA A 554 -12.97 -15.78 11.56
N GLN A 555 -13.43 -14.86 12.42
CA GLN A 555 -12.57 -13.88 13.09
C GLN A 555 -13.00 -13.67 14.56
N ALA A 556 -12.72 -14.64 15.42
CA ALA A 556 -13.17 -14.62 16.82
C ALA A 556 -12.80 -13.32 17.55
N GLY A 557 -13.75 -12.71 18.28
CA GLY A 557 -13.51 -11.49 19.05
C GLY A 557 -13.48 -10.20 18.23
N THR A 558 -13.62 -10.28 16.90
CA THR A 558 -13.53 -9.11 16.01
C THR A 558 -14.74 -8.19 16.13
N ARG A 559 -14.50 -6.88 16.04
CA ARG A 559 -15.53 -5.83 16.21
C ARG A 559 -15.46 -4.79 15.10
N VAL A 560 -16.56 -4.60 14.39
CA VAL A 560 -16.82 -3.50 13.47
C VAL A 560 -17.78 -2.53 14.16
N THR A 561 -17.24 -1.44 14.71
CA THR A 561 -18.01 -0.59 15.63
C THR A 561 -17.91 0.89 15.35
N GLU A 562 -19.02 1.61 15.47
CA GLU A 562 -19.03 3.08 15.45
C GLU A 562 -18.48 3.75 14.19
N ASN A 563 -18.34 3.00 13.10
CA ASN A 563 -17.92 3.56 11.82
C ASN A 563 -19.07 4.42 11.24
N VAL A 564 -18.69 5.42 10.46
CA VAL A 564 -19.58 6.24 9.65
C VAL A 564 -19.29 5.91 8.20
N VAL A 565 -20.28 5.34 7.51
CA VAL A 565 -20.22 5.17 6.05
C VAL A 565 -21.33 6.04 5.46
N ASP A 566 -20.98 7.21 4.91
CA ASP A 566 -21.96 8.25 4.57
C ASP A 566 -22.30 8.37 3.08
N GLU A 567 -21.44 7.88 2.19
CA GLU A 567 -21.63 8.01 0.73
C GLU A 567 -20.98 6.84 -0.02
N ILE A 568 -21.77 6.14 -0.84
CA ILE A 568 -21.32 5.12 -1.81
C ILE A 568 -21.65 5.66 -3.21
N VAL A 569 -20.67 5.69 -4.11
CA VAL A 569 -20.83 6.25 -5.47
C VAL A 569 -20.73 5.10 -6.46
N ILE A 570 -21.83 4.71 -7.10
CA ILE A 570 -21.82 3.58 -8.04
C ILE A 570 -21.60 4.05 -9.47
N SER A 571 -20.56 3.52 -10.11
CA SER A 571 -20.28 3.72 -11.53
C SER A 571 -21.41 3.14 -12.39
N ARG A 572 -21.74 3.81 -13.50
CA ARG A 572 -22.73 3.31 -14.47
C ARG A 572 -22.26 2.07 -15.27
N TYR A 573 -20.99 1.71 -15.15
CA TYR A 573 -20.37 0.61 -15.88
C TYR A 573 -20.34 -0.71 -15.11
N VAL A 574 -20.84 -0.72 -13.87
CA VAL A 574 -20.90 -1.95 -13.08
C VAL A 574 -21.95 -2.89 -13.63
N ASP A 575 -21.72 -4.19 -13.49
CA ASP A 575 -22.64 -5.25 -13.88
C ASP A 575 -23.89 -5.29 -13.00
N ARG A 576 -23.75 -5.01 -11.69
CA ARG A 576 -24.85 -5.11 -10.71
C ARG A 576 -25.03 -3.79 -9.95
N PRO A 577 -25.72 -2.78 -10.51
CA PRO A 577 -25.80 -1.42 -9.94
C PRO A 577 -26.48 -1.32 -8.57
N ASN A 578 -27.21 -2.36 -8.15
CA ASN A 578 -27.86 -2.42 -6.85
C ASN A 578 -27.08 -3.23 -5.79
N HIS A 579 -25.99 -3.89 -6.20
CA HIS A 579 -25.21 -4.81 -5.37
C HIS A 579 -24.03 -4.07 -4.72
N TRP A 580 -24.36 -3.26 -3.72
CA TRP A 580 -23.44 -2.45 -2.94
C TRP A 580 -24.00 -2.27 -1.54
N PHE A 581 -23.14 -2.12 -0.53
CA PHE A 581 -23.57 -2.10 0.86
C PHE A 581 -22.70 -1.14 1.69
N TYR A 582 -23.26 -0.59 2.76
CA TYR A 582 -22.46 0.17 3.73
C TYR A 582 -21.59 -0.77 4.58
N LEU A 583 -22.16 -1.90 4.97
CA LEU A 583 -21.54 -2.93 5.80
C LEU A 583 -21.81 -4.28 5.17
N TYR A 584 -20.75 -5.07 4.97
CA TYR A 584 -20.83 -6.35 4.31
C TYR A 584 -19.99 -7.40 5.04
N THR A 585 -20.64 -8.37 5.68
CA THR A 585 -19.95 -9.60 6.13
C THR A 585 -20.10 -10.66 5.04
N ASP A 586 -19.00 -11.00 4.38
CA ASP A 586 -18.98 -11.97 3.28
C ASP A 586 -18.62 -13.37 3.75
N GLU A 587 -18.44 -14.30 2.81
CA GLU A 587 -18.36 -15.72 3.05
C GLU A 587 -17.39 -16.09 4.19
N GLY A 588 -17.88 -16.95 5.07
CA GLY A 588 -17.10 -17.42 6.21
C GLY A 588 -17.09 -16.47 7.41
N SER A 589 -17.47 -15.19 7.24
CA SER A 589 -17.54 -14.22 8.35
C SER A 589 -18.26 -14.84 9.54
N SER A 590 -17.56 -14.97 10.67
CA SER A 590 -18.05 -15.62 11.88
C SER A 590 -17.48 -14.95 13.13
N ASN A 591 -18.27 -14.90 14.20
CA ASN A 591 -17.91 -14.28 15.47
C ASN A 591 -17.51 -12.80 15.38
N VAL A 592 -18.05 -12.08 14.40
CA VAL A 592 -17.86 -10.63 14.21
C VAL A 592 -19.01 -9.87 14.85
N THR A 593 -18.70 -8.93 15.75
CA THR A 593 -19.69 -7.98 16.27
C THR A 593 -19.73 -6.73 15.38
N VAL A 594 -20.84 -6.53 14.67
CA VAL A 594 -21.11 -5.35 13.85
C VAL A 594 -22.13 -4.47 14.59
N ARG A 595 -21.66 -3.41 15.25
CA ARG A 595 -22.51 -2.63 16.16
C ARG A 595 -22.30 -1.12 16.11
N ASP A 596 -23.37 -0.36 16.27
CA ASP A 596 -23.33 1.09 16.46
C ASP A 596 -22.74 1.85 15.25
N ASN A 597 -22.79 1.28 14.03
CA ASN A 597 -22.25 1.92 12.83
C ASN A 597 -23.31 2.81 12.16
N TRP A 598 -23.03 4.10 12.01
CA TRP A 598 -23.95 5.03 11.35
C TRP A 598 -23.83 4.90 9.83
N CYS A 599 -24.97 4.70 9.19
CA CYS A 599 -25.15 4.70 7.73
C CYS A 599 -26.39 5.54 7.40
N PRO A 600 -26.49 6.17 6.22
CA PRO A 600 -27.66 6.97 5.86
C PRO A 600 -28.94 6.14 5.68
N GLU A 601 -28.81 4.84 5.41
CA GLU A 601 -29.92 3.88 5.30
C GLU A 601 -29.48 2.45 5.65
N ASP A 602 -30.45 1.56 5.85
CA ASP A 602 -30.24 0.16 6.21
C ASP A 602 -29.98 -0.70 4.98
N LYS A 603 -28.76 -0.59 4.42
CA LYS A 603 -28.33 -1.40 3.27
C LYS A 603 -27.06 -2.20 3.59
N PHE A 604 -27.28 -3.44 4.03
CA PHE A 604 -26.24 -4.36 4.51
C PHE A 604 -26.37 -5.73 3.84
N LEU A 605 -25.28 -6.50 3.82
CA LEU A 605 -25.29 -7.88 3.35
C LEU A 605 -24.57 -8.81 4.33
N GLN A 606 -25.14 -10.00 4.53
CA GLN A 606 -24.54 -11.13 5.22
C GLN A 606 -24.51 -12.33 4.27
N ASN A 607 -23.45 -12.45 3.47
CA ASN A 607 -23.35 -13.51 2.44
C ASN A 607 -22.61 -14.73 2.99
N ALA A 608 -23.22 -15.92 2.87
CA ALA A 608 -22.60 -17.21 3.21
C ALA A 608 -21.82 -17.24 4.55
N ASN A 609 -22.29 -16.50 5.55
CA ASN A 609 -21.64 -16.34 6.84
C ASN A 609 -21.56 -17.67 7.62
N GLY A 610 -20.64 -17.74 8.57
CA GLY A 610 -20.69 -18.73 9.65
C GLY A 610 -21.41 -18.19 10.89
N PRO A 611 -21.30 -18.88 12.02
CA PRO A 611 -22.08 -18.56 13.22
C PRO A 611 -21.51 -17.36 14.00
N GLY A 612 -22.28 -16.89 14.98
CA GLY A 612 -21.77 -16.01 16.04
C GLY A 612 -21.59 -14.54 15.65
N ASN A 613 -21.93 -14.13 14.43
CA ASN A 613 -21.99 -12.70 14.10
C ASN A 613 -23.13 -12.04 14.89
N VAL A 614 -22.87 -10.83 15.39
CA VAL A 614 -23.86 -10.02 16.11
C VAL A 614 -24.05 -8.72 15.34
N TRP A 615 -25.27 -8.46 14.89
CA TRP A 615 -25.65 -7.21 14.24
C TRP A 615 -26.62 -6.45 15.13
N GLU A 616 -26.21 -5.29 15.64
CA GLU A 616 -26.99 -4.51 16.59
C GLU A 616 -26.82 -3.02 16.31
N ASN A 617 -27.92 -2.27 16.28
CA ASN A 617 -27.90 -0.80 16.18
C ASN A 617 -26.99 -0.25 15.04
N ASN A 618 -27.19 -0.68 13.80
CA ASN A 618 -26.52 -0.11 12.63
C ASN A 618 -27.54 0.56 11.72
N GLY A 619 -27.21 1.71 11.14
CA GLY A 619 -28.14 2.49 10.31
C GLY A 619 -28.30 3.95 10.75
N PRO A 620 -29.29 4.67 10.20
CA PRO A 620 -29.46 6.11 10.42
C PRO A 620 -29.91 6.46 11.85
N GLN A 621 -30.43 5.50 12.60
CA GLN A 621 -30.85 5.61 14.00
C GLN A 621 -29.69 5.71 14.99
N VAL A 622 -28.47 5.37 14.58
CA VAL A 622 -27.28 5.46 15.42
C VAL A 622 -27.08 6.89 15.92
N SER A 623 -26.64 7.03 17.18
CA SER A 623 -26.46 8.32 17.84
C SER A 623 -25.69 9.32 16.95
N PRO A 624 -26.21 10.54 16.77
CA PRO A 624 -25.47 11.60 16.07
C PRO A 624 -24.11 11.93 16.71
N GLU A 625 -23.88 11.58 17.98
CA GLU A 625 -22.58 11.72 18.62
C GLU A 625 -21.53 10.77 18.05
N ILE A 626 -21.91 9.52 17.77
CA ILE A 626 -21.04 8.55 17.07
C ILE A 626 -20.67 9.12 15.70
N LYS A 627 -21.65 9.65 14.96
CA LYS A 627 -21.41 10.27 13.67
C LYS A 627 -20.40 11.43 13.74
N ARG A 628 -20.46 12.26 14.78
CA ARG A 628 -19.55 13.41 14.96
C ARG A 628 -18.13 13.02 15.37
N ARG A 629 -17.94 11.88 16.06
CA ARG A 629 -16.62 11.45 16.57
C ARG A 629 -15.85 10.53 15.64
N ALA A 630 -16.52 9.94 14.65
CA ALA A 630 -15.87 9.10 13.65
C ALA A 630 -14.95 9.93 12.72
N GLY A 631 -13.93 9.26 12.19
CA GLY A 631 -12.83 9.90 11.46
C GLY A 631 -11.75 10.41 12.39
N VAL A 632 -10.87 11.26 11.85
CA VAL A 632 -9.67 11.70 12.58
C VAL A 632 -9.99 12.51 13.83
N GLN A 633 -9.24 12.24 14.89
CA GLN A 633 -9.38 12.91 16.17
C GLN A 633 -8.78 14.32 16.14
N ALA A 634 -9.11 15.13 17.16
CA ALA A 634 -8.77 16.56 17.22
C ALA A 634 -7.27 16.86 16.98
N ALA A 635 -6.37 16.02 17.49
CA ALA A 635 -4.92 16.18 17.35
C ALA A 635 -4.38 15.97 15.92
N PHE A 636 -5.22 15.51 14.99
CA PHE A 636 -4.87 15.18 13.62
C PHE A 636 -5.79 15.86 12.58
N LYS A 637 -6.65 16.78 13.02
CA LYS A 637 -7.58 17.49 12.11
C LYS A 637 -6.86 18.36 11.08
N ASP A 638 -5.61 18.75 11.35
CA ASP A 638 -4.74 19.45 10.40
C ASP A 638 -4.46 18.63 9.13
N LEU A 639 -4.63 17.30 9.19
CA LEU A 639 -4.43 16.40 8.05
C LEU A 639 -5.64 16.34 7.12
N VAL A 640 -6.85 16.71 7.58
CA VAL A 640 -8.03 16.64 6.73
C VAL A 640 -7.93 17.82 5.76
N PRO A 641 -7.84 17.58 4.44
CA PRO A 641 -7.94 18.68 3.49
C PRO A 641 -9.29 19.37 3.71
N ALA A 642 -9.34 20.70 3.57
CA ALA A 642 -10.62 21.39 3.43
C ALA A 642 -11.40 20.64 2.34
N ASP A 643 -12.65 20.25 2.63
CA ASP A 643 -13.43 19.46 1.68
C ASP A 643 -13.33 20.14 0.31
N PRO A 644 -12.74 19.48 -0.71
CA PRO A 644 -12.73 20.06 -2.02
C PRO A 644 -14.19 20.31 -2.41
N GLU A 645 -14.47 21.39 -3.14
CA GLU A 645 -15.74 21.50 -3.84
C GLU A 645 -16.00 20.17 -4.55
N PRO A 646 -17.23 19.64 -4.51
CA PRO A 646 -17.52 18.34 -5.11
C PRO A 646 -16.93 18.35 -6.52
N ARG A 647 -15.90 17.51 -6.74
CA ARG A 647 -15.47 17.22 -8.10
C ARG A 647 -16.73 16.76 -8.78
N THR A 648 -17.19 17.52 -9.76
CA THR A 648 -18.29 17.11 -10.61
C THR A 648 -17.86 15.77 -11.19
N VAL A 649 -18.37 14.68 -10.61
CA VAL A 649 -18.60 13.47 -11.39
C VAL A 649 -19.35 13.98 -12.59
N ASP A 650 -18.75 13.86 -13.78
CA ASP A 650 -19.29 14.40 -15.03
C ASP A 650 -20.78 14.09 -15.06
N THR A 651 -21.57 15.11 -14.74
CA THR A 651 -23.02 15.02 -14.81
C THR A 651 -23.31 15.04 -16.30
N PRO A 652 -24.10 14.09 -16.82
CA PRO A 652 -24.29 13.98 -18.25
C PRO A 652 -24.82 15.30 -18.78
N ARG A 653 -24.09 15.92 -19.70
CA ARG A 653 -24.72 16.84 -20.65
C ARG A 653 -25.77 16.02 -21.38
N LYS A 654 -27.03 16.38 -21.19
CA LYS A 654 -28.20 15.78 -21.84
C LYS A 654 -28.03 15.70 -23.35
#